data_AF-E0UBT2-F1
#
_entry.id   AF-E0UBT2-F1
#
_cell.length_a   1.000
_cell.length_b   1.000
_cell.length_c   1.000
_cell.angle_alpha   90.00
_cell.angle_beta   90.00
_cell.angle_gamma   90.00
#
_symmetry.space_group_name_H-M   'P 1'
#
loop_
_entity.id
_entity.type
_entity.pdbx_description
1 polymer ?
#
loop_
_entity_poly.entity_id
_entity_poly.type
_entity_poly.pdbx_seq_one_letter_code
_entity_poly.pdbx_strand_id
1 'polypeptide(L)'
;MAIYLSTSPTKTKKTQKKNYRKRFELNIYVPLGLVERKQQQRRKKQEDPDREKVYQLEETVITKEYQHETFLTEIIGGTGQENKHIAITGEPGAGKTTLLYKIAAWIEEHQKGLPILISLAALEKQSLEDYLLNNWLKKAEEFISEEQRQDKTALQEALKKRFREGGVWLLLDGLDEMAVNSSGGVLTTIQQYLEDWINRARIILTSRLNVWDEQKSNPLSDFKTFRTLQFTDEQVTEFIEDWFENDLSPNPSPARRGELDNIVFQLQDKLKEPQYQSIQELIHNPLRLAMLCEVWSNNPGQLPDTKAQLYELYVRDYYREWKPEQHQISREKQQLLNRKLGELALQQLDSEVRFRILESRAYNVMGEELFKLACRVGWLNIVDREAATDEPVYAFYHPSFQEYFAATVIDDWDYFLTRKHKNKPAKGKLYRIFEAKWKEPFLLWLGRGDVKKEEKEAFINKLVTFNDGCGKWENKGMYDYRAYLLAAMGVREFKNCSQTKEIVTQIINWTFSNSPIKDLANATLVETERETAISAWEALIQTSQYEWTRAYAALGLGNIAPGNEKAISALVALISTSQDELTRAYAVESLGKIAPGNEKAISALEALISTSQDESTRRDAAESLGEIAPGNEKAISALEALISTSQDESTRRDAAESLGEIAPGNEKAISALEALISTSQDESTRRDAAESLGEIAPGNEKAISALEALISTSQDESTRRDAAESLGEIAPGNEKAISALEALISTSQDESTRRDAAESLGEIAPGNEKAISALEALISTSQDEWTRRDAAESLGKIAPGNEKAISALEALISTSQDEWTRRNAAESLKQILTKSEMAKAVTKLKNKPLEITWQLLRNFSFNKEAYEIFSHCAQTLPYPEFYQAWHKPRNPWIKPLIIILLSGSVAGTLIYTQSQTSHPPAPPIPQPEINSK
;
A
#
# COMPACT_ATOMS: atom_id res chain seq x y z
N MET A 1 12.75 19.77 27.76
CA MET A 1 12.48 19.49 29.23
C MET A 1 11.18 18.72 29.47
N ALA A 2 10.10 19.04 28.74
CA ALA A 2 8.81 18.32 28.78
C ALA A 2 8.91 16.84 28.32
N ILE A 3 9.82 16.53 27.39
CA ILE A 3 10.10 15.15 26.92
C ILE A 3 10.73 14.28 28.03
N TYR A 4 11.58 14.85 28.88
CA TYR A 4 12.27 14.14 29.98
C TYR A 4 11.36 13.83 31.20
N LEU A 5 10.20 14.50 31.27
CA LEU A 5 9.27 14.48 32.40
C LEU A 5 8.26 13.33 32.32
N SER A 6 7.85 12.93 31.12
CA SER A 6 6.96 11.78 30.90
C SER A 6 7.70 10.44 31.05
N THR A 7 9.02 10.42 30.83
CA THR A 7 9.86 9.20 30.83
C THR A 7 10.58 8.91 32.16
N SER A 8 10.42 9.72 33.23
CA SER A 8 11.14 9.52 34.51
C SER A 8 10.27 8.99 35.67
N PRO A 9 10.70 7.93 36.38
CA PRO A 9 10.31 7.62 37.77
C PRO A 9 11.32 8.19 38.79
N THR A 10 10.84 8.46 40.01
CA THR A 10 11.51 9.15 41.14
C THR A 10 12.94 8.69 41.49
N LYS A 11 13.70 9.62 42.10
CA LYS A 11 15.17 9.59 42.36
C LYS A 11 15.75 8.34 43.04
N THR A 12 14.97 7.50 43.70
CA THR A 12 15.45 6.23 44.31
C THR A 12 15.39 5.01 43.39
N LYS A 13 14.74 5.11 42.22
CA LYS A 13 14.72 4.07 41.15
C LYS A 13 15.68 4.39 39.99
N LYS A 14 16.61 5.34 40.19
CA LYS A 14 17.47 5.93 39.14
C LYS A 14 18.55 5.02 38.56
N THR A 15 18.83 3.86 39.16
CA THR A 15 19.87 2.94 38.65
C THR A 15 19.23 1.74 37.92
N GLN A 16 18.23 1.09 38.54
CA GLN A 16 17.58 -0.12 37.99
C GLN A 16 16.76 0.11 36.72
N LYS A 17 16.00 1.21 36.62
CA LYS A 17 15.14 1.48 35.43
C LYS A 17 15.89 2.14 34.26
N LYS A 18 17.07 2.70 34.52
CA LYS A 18 17.82 3.52 33.57
C LYS A 18 18.55 2.68 32.52
N ASN A 19 18.91 1.43 32.85
CA ASN A 19 19.47 0.47 31.91
C ASN A 19 18.39 -0.27 31.10
N TYR A 20 17.17 -0.45 31.64
CA TYR A 20 16.06 -1.09 30.92
C TYR A 20 15.44 -0.20 29.83
N ARG A 21 15.11 1.06 30.16
CA ARG A 21 14.46 1.96 29.19
C ARG A 21 15.37 2.35 28.03
N LYS A 22 16.68 2.42 28.26
CA LYS A 22 17.69 2.76 27.22
C LYS A 22 17.76 1.78 26.04
N ARG A 23 17.21 0.57 26.15
CA ARG A 23 17.26 -0.47 25.09
C ARG A 23 15.97 -0.59 24.29
N PHE A 24 14.83 -0.23 24.88
CA PHE A 24 13.52 -0.26 24.21
C PHE A 24 13.13 1.09 23.59
N GLU A 25 13.76 2.18 24.01
CA GLU A 25 13.84 3.42 23.24
C GLU A 25 15.03 3.28 22.29
N LEU A 26 14.79 2.78 21.08
CA LEU A 26 15.78 2.83 19.99
C LEU A 26 16.23 4.29 19.85
N ASN A 27 17.47 4.59 20.24
CA ASN A 27 18.07 5.91 19.99
C ASN A 27 18.48 6.09 18.52
N ILE A 28 18.33 5.03 17.72
CA ILE A 28 18.54 5.03 16.28
C ILE A 28 17.22 5.41 15.64
N TYR A 29 17.28 6.45 14.81
CA TYR A 29 16.13 6.93 14.10
C TYR A 29 16.48 7.08 12.63
N VAL A 30 15.91 6.17 11.83
CA VAL A 30 15.91 6.31 10.39
C VAL A 30 14.57 6.91 9.96
N PRO A 31 14.57 8.04 9.23
CA PRO A 31 13.37 8.71 8.78
C PRO A 31 12.42 7.80 7.98
N LEU A 32 11.20 7.60 8.45
CA LEU A 32 10.18 6.83 7.72
C LEU A 32 9.26 7.76 6.92
N GLY A 33 9.01 7.43 5.67
CA GLY A 33 7.96 8.05 4.89
C GLY A 33 6.56 7.72 5.45
N LEU A 34 5.60 8.60 5.16
CA LEU A 34 4.21 8.43 5.57
C LEU A 34 3.27 8.59 4.39
N VAL A 35 2.20 7.80 4.40
CA VAL A 35 1.14 7.89 3.40
C VAL A 35 -0.12 8.49 4.02
N GLU A 36 -0.64 9.54 3.41
CA GLU A 36 -1.94 10.10 3.76
C GLU A 36 -3.05 9.23 3.18
N ARG A 37 -4.11 9.00 3.96
CA ARG A 37 -5.25 8.14 3.57
C ARG A 37 -6.49 8.98 3.28
N LYS A 38 -7.18 8.70 2.16
CA LYS A 38 -8.59 9.12 1.98
C LYS A 38 -9.45 8.38 3.03
N GLN A 39 -10.33 9.09 3.69
CA GLN A 39 -11.11 8.63 4.85
C GLN A 39 -11.71 7.21 4.66
N GLN A 40 -11.46 6.34 5.66
CA GLN A 40 -11.93 4.95 5.90
C GLN A 40 -12.48 4.09 4.73
N GLN A 41 -11.83 2.94 4.45
CA GLN A 41 -12.47 1.83 3.75
C GLN A 41 -13.60 1.24 4.62
N ARG A 42 -14.83 1.22 4.10
CA ARG A 42 -15.99 0.61 4.79
C ARG A 42 -15.89 -0.91 4.77
N ARG A 43 -15.66 -1.55 5.92
CA ARG A 43 -15.69 -3.01 6.06
C ARG A 43 -17.08 -3.55 6.46
N LYS A 44 -17.57 -4.59 5.77
CA LYS A 44 -18.79 -5.31 6.17
C LYS A 44 -18.48 -6.22 7.36
N LYS A 45 -19.41 -6.30 8.31
CA LYS A 45 -19.27 -7.01 9.61
C LYS A 45 -19.08 -8.54 9.52
N GLN A 46 -18.91 -9.11 8.32
CA GLN A 46 -18.93 -10.55 8.03
C GLN A 46 -17.65 -11.08 7.37
N GLU A 47 -16.63 -10.25 7.15
CA GLU A 47 -15.32 -10.71 6.68
C GLU A 47 -14.41 -11.01 7.87
N ASP A 48 -14.03 -12.28 8.02
CA ASP A 48 -12.98 -12.74 8.95
C ASP A 48 -11.65 -12.09 8.55
N PRO A 49 -11.01 -11.29 9.41
CA PRO A 49 -9.81 -10.55 9.03
C PRO A 49 -8.59 -11.48 9.04
N ASP A 50 -8.26 -12.01 7.87
CA ASP A 50 -6.94 -12.56 7.58
C ASP A 50 -5.94 -11.39 7.50
N ARG A 51 -4.94 -11.37 8.39
CA ARG A 51 -4.10 -10.18 8.65
C ARG A 51 -3.26 -9.75 7.44
N GLU A 52 -2.90 -10.66 6.54
CA GLU A 52 -2.10 -10.30 5.36
C GLU A 52 -2.85 -9.32 4.44
N LYS A 53 -4.18 -9.44 4.33
CA LYS A 53 -5.01 -8.48 3.59
C LYS A 53 -5.33 -7.20 4.38
N VAL A 54 -5.08 -7.17 5.69
CA VAL A 54 -5.32 -5.99 6.54
C VAL A 54 -4.19 -4.96 6.42
N TYR A 55 -2.98 -5.40 6.08
CA TYR A 55 -1.80 -4.56 5.93
C TYR A 55 -1.43 -4.26 4.47
N GLN A 56 -1.94 -5.02 3.50
CA GLN A 56 -1.90 -4.63 2.09
C GLN A 56 -2.89 -3.47 1.86
N LEU A 57 -2.38 -2.32 1.40
CA LEU A 57 -3.24 -1.25 0.88
C LEU A 57 -3.61 -1.62 -0.55
N GLU A 58 -4.87 -1.48 -0.91
CA GLU A 58 -5.20 -1.25 -2.31
C GLU A 58 -4.66 0.15 -2.66
N GLU A 59 -3.88 0.27 -3.75
CA GLU A 59 -3.31 1.54 -4.24
C GLU A 59 -4.34 2.66 -4.38
N THR A 60 -5.62 2.30 -4.52
CA THR A 60 -6.77 3.17 -4.72
C THR A 60 -7.15 4.07 -3.53
N VAL A 61 -6.47 3.98 -2.37
CA VAL A 61 -6.78 4.73 -1.13
C VAL A 61 -5.71 5.75 -0.72
N ILE A 62 -4.58 5.77 -1.43
CA ILE A 62 -3.44 6.66 -1.16
C ILE A 62 -3.74 8.06 -1.71
N THR A 63 -3.66 9.09 -0.86
CA THR A 63 -3.85 10.49 -1.29
C THR A 63 -2.54 11.13 -1.71
N LYS A 64 -1.48 10.94 -0.91
CA LYS A 64 -0.15 11.52 -1.11
C LYS A 64 0.85 10.77 -0.24
N GLU A 65 2.04 10.55 -0.77
CA GLU A 65 3.20 10.09 0.01
C GLU A 65 4.01 11.29 0.48
N TYR A 66 4.47 11.24 1.72
CA TYR A 66 5.29 12.25 2.35
C TYR A 66 6.61 11.62 2.76
N GLN A 67 7.71 12.15 2.23
CA GLN A 67 9.02 11.93 2.82
C GLN A 67 9.08 12.57 4.21
N HIS A 68 9.96 12.08 5.09
CA HIS A 68 9.96 12.45 6.50
C HIS A 68 10.06 13.97 6.74
N GLU A 69 11.03 14.63 6.10
CA GLU A 69 11.23 16.08 6.24
C GLU A 69 10.06 16.88 5.69
N THR A 70 9.49 16.42 4.57
CA THR A 70 8.26 16.98 3.99
C THR A 70 7.09 16.87 4.96
N PHE A 71 6.94 15.74 5.66
CA PHE A 71 5.91 15.57 6.67
C PHE A 71 6.11 16.54 7.86
N LEU A 72 7.34 16.66 8.38
CA LEU A 72 7.62 17.58 9.49
C LEU A 72 7.38 19.04 9.10
N THR A 73 7.80 19.45 7.90
CA THR A 73 7.68 20.84 7.45
C THR A 73 6.26 21.21 7.02
N GLU A 74 5.62 20.42 6.15
CA GLU A 74 4.29 20.71 5.60
C GLU A 74 3.17 20.43 6.62
N ILE A 75 3.23 19.28 7.31
CA ILE A 75 2.13 18.83 8.18
C ILE A 75 2.31 19.34 9.60
N ILE A 76 3.46 19.07 10.24
CA ILE A 76 3.70 19.51 11.62
C ILE A 76 3.99 21.02 11.67
N GLY A 77 4.74 21.54 10.70
CA GLY A 77 5.10 22.95 10.62
C GLY A 77 3.98 23.90 10.19
N GLY A 78 2.94 23.37 9.53
CA GLY A 78 1.80 24.12 9.00
C GLY A 78 0.92 24.80 10.07
N THR A 79 0.25 25.89 9.69
CA THR A 79 -0.68 26.65 10.56
C THR A 79 -2.16 26.41 10.28
N GLY A 80 -2.49 25.50 9.35
CA GLY A 80 -3.86 25.19 8.94
C GLY A 80 -4.68 24.48 10.02
N GLN A 81 -5.99 24.75 10.07
CA GLN A 81 -6.95 24.05 10.94
C GLN A 81 -7.10 22.56 10.55
N GLU A 82 -6.81 22.21 9.30
CA GLU A 82 -6.90 20.85 8.75
C GLU A 82 -5.89 19.85 9.33
N ASN A 83 -4.75 20.33 9.85
CA ASN A 83 -3.71 19.49 10.47
C ASN A 83 -3.73 19.61 12.01
N LYS A 84 -4.85 20.07 12.59
CA LYS A 84 -4.96 20.26 14.04
C LYS A 84 -4.86 18.94 14.80
N HIS A 85 -5.50 17.88 14.28
CA HIS A 85 -5.54 16.56 14.89
C HIS A 85 -5.05 15.50 13.90
N ILE A 86 -4.06 14.73 14.31
CA ILE A 86 -3.31 13.78 13.47
C ILE A 86 -3.31 12.40 14.12
N ALA A 87 -3.56 11.36 13.32
CA ALA A 87 -3.42 9.97 13.72
C ALA A 87 -2.34 9.30 12.88
N ILE A 88 -1.32 8.74 13.53
CA ILE A 88 -0.24 7.98 12.89
C ILE A 88 -0.52 6.49 13.15
N THR A 89 -0.77 5.76 12.06
CA THR A 89 -1.12 4.34 12.09
C THR A 89 -0.04 3.48 11.44
N GLY A 90 0.00 2.18 11.77
CA GLY A 90 1.00 1.28 11.18
C GLY A 90 1.09 -0.05 11.90
N GLU A 91 1.87 -0.97 11.33
CA GLU A 91 2.14 -2.28 11.90
C GLU A 91 2.81 -2.18 13.28
N PRO A 92 2.63 -3.19 14.15
CA PRO A 92 3.43 -3.29 15.37
C PRO A 92 4.93 -3.29 15.00
N GLY A 93 5.74 -2.56 15.77
CA GLY A 93 7.17 -2.39 15.47
C GLY A 93 7.52 -1.41 14.34
N ALA A 94 6.54 -0.77 13.67
CA ALA A 94 6.78 0.17 12.56
C ALA A 94 7.35 1.55 12.95
N GLY A 95 7.97 1.70 14.11
CA GLY A 95 8.64 2.96 14.51
C GLY A 95 7.74 4.14 14.91
N LYS A 96 6.41 3.95 15.06
CA LYS A 96 5.45 5.03 15.39
C LYS A 96 5.81 5.83 16.65
N THR A 97 6.14 5.14 17.74
CA THR A 97 6.57 5.76 19.00
C THR A 97 7.85 6.58 18.82
N THR A 98 8.83 6.05 18.07
CA THR A 98 10.09 6.75 17.76
C THR A 98 9.83 8.01 16.92
N LEU A 99 8.96 7.92 15.91
CA LEU A 99 8.52 9.07 15.13
C LEU A 99 7.84 10.13 16.01
N LEU A 100 7.00 9.73 16.95
CA LEU A 100 6.34 10.65 17.88
C LEU A 100 7.36 11.41 18.76
N TYR A 101 8.42 10.74 19.22
CA TYR A 101 9.53 11.42 19.91
C TYR A 101 10.27 12.42 19.03
N LYS A 102 10.51 12.09 17.77
CA LYS A 102 11.15 13.02 16.81
C LYS A 102 10.29 14.23 16.49
N ILE A 103 8.98 14.04 16.35
CA ILE A 103 8.03 15.16 16.23
C ILE A 103 8.10 16.05 17.48
N ALA A 104 8.16 15.47 18.68
CA ALA A 104 8.30 16.24 19.92
C ALA A 104 9.57 17.09 19.95
N ALA A 105 10.71 16.50 19.57
CA ALA A 105 11.99 17.20 19.49
C ALA A 105 11.95 18.33 18.46
N TRP A 106 11.43 18.05 17.26
CA TRP A 106 11.28 19.02 16.19
C TRP A 106 10.42 20.23 16.59
N ILE A 107 9.30 20.00 17.31
CA ILE A 107 8.43 21.06 17.85
C ILE A 107 9.19 21.95 18.85
N GLU A 108 10.02 21.35 19.72
CA GLU A 108 10.84 22.06 20.71
C GLU A 108 11.93 22.91 20.00
N GLU A 109 12.64 22.32 19.03
CA GLU A 109 13.69 22.97 18.24
C GLU A 109 13.18 24.17 17.43
N HIS A 110 12.02 24.02 16.80
CA HIS A 110 11.41 25.05 15.95
C HIS A 110 10.48 26.00 16.72
N GLN A 111 10.43 25.88 18.06
CA GLN A 111 9.64 26.74 18.96
C GLN A 111 8.14 26.83 18.56
N LYS A 112 7.57 25.73 18.06
CA LYS A 112 6.18 25.70 17.54
C LYS A 112 5.12 25.55 18.63
N GLY A 113 5.53 25.33 19.87
CA GLY A 113 4.63 25.19 21.03
C GLY A 113 5.24 24.33 22.13
N LEU A 114 4.42 23.94 23.11
CA LEU A 114 4.83 23.02 24.16
C LEU A 114 4.46 21.57 23.80
N PRO A 115 5.42 20.69 23.47
CA PRO A 115 5.14 19.27 23.29
C PRO A 115 4.93 18.59 24.65
N ILE A 116 3.77 17.97 24.84
CA ILE A 116 3.42 17.14 26.00
C ILE A 116 3.21 15.72 25.50
N LEU A 117 4.18 14.84 25.76
CA LEU A 117 4.11 13.42 25.38
C LEU A 117 3.57 12.57 26.52
N ILE A 118 2.52 11.80 26.24
CA ILE A 118 1.84 10.92 27.18
C ILE A 118 1.71 9.54 26.53
N SER A 119 2.27 8.52 27.19
CA SER A 119 1.92 7.13 26.87
C SER A 119 0.52 6.87 27.41
N LEU A 120 -0.42 6.49 26.54
CA LEU A 120 -1.81 6.22 26.90
C LEU A 120 -1.95 5.02 27.82
N ALA A 121 -1.03 4.05 27.73
CA ALA A 121 -0.90 2.96 28.70
C ALA A 121 -0.67 3.46 30.14
N ALA A 122 -0.08 4.65 30.31
CA ALA A 122 0.20 5.23 31.62
C ALA A 122 -0.99 5.97 32.27
N LEU A 123 -2.10 6.17 31.55
CA LEU A 123 -3.32 6.78 32.11
C LEU A 123 -4.00 5.87 33.14
N GLU A 124 -3.78 4.55 33.05
CA GLU A 124 -4.43 3.55 33.89
C GLU A 124 -5.96 3.74 33.91
N LYS A 125 -6.53 4.19 35.04
CA LYS A 125 -7.98 4.45 35.21
C LYS A 125 -8.33 5.95 35.31
N GLN A 126 -7.37 6.85 35.16
CA GLN A 126 -7.57 8.29 35.33
C GLN A 126 -8.01 8.95 34.03
N SER A 127 -8.77 10.04 34.11
CA SER A 127 -9.04 10.86 32.92
C SER A 127 -7.76 11.53 32.43
N LEU A 128 -7.72 11.89 31.15
CA LEU A 128 -6.59 12.64 30.58
C LEU A 128 -6.38 13.99 31.30
N GLU A 129 -7.47 14.66 31.68
CA GLU A 129 -7.43 15.89 32.49
C GLU A 129 -6.76 15.65 33.86
N ASP A 130 -7.20 14.61 34.58
CA ASP A 130 -6.63 14.28 35.89
C ASP A 130 -5.15 13.96 35.78
N TYR A 131 -4.77 13.19 34.75
CA TYR A 131 -3.37 12.84 34.52
C TYR A 131 -2.52 14.08 34.23
N LEU A 132 -2.99 14.98 33.35
CA LEU A 132 -2.30 16.22 33.03
C LEU A 132 -2.09 17.09 34.28
N LEU A 133 -3.14 17.28 35.09
CA LEU A 133 -3.14 18.21 36.21
C LEU A 133 -2.49 17.67 37.49
N ASN A 134 -2.54 16.35 37.73
CA ASN A 134 -2.08 15.74 38.98
C ASN A 134 -0.84 14.86 38.83
N ASN A 135 -0.53 14.37 37.63
CA ASN A 135 0.59 13.47 37.41
C ASN A 135 1.68 14.14 36.57
N TRP A 136 1.33 14.64 35.38
CA TRP A 136 2.28 15.28 34.49
C TRP A 136 2.76 16.63 35.06
N LEU A 137 1.83 17.53 35.41
CA LEU A 137 2.17 18.85 35.95
C LEU A 137 2.96 18.75 37.26
N LYS A 138 2.58 17.81 38.13
CA LYS A 138 3.30 17.54 39.38
C LYS A 138 4.76 17.13 39.15
N LYS A 139 5.05 16.35 38.10
CA LYS A 139 6.44 16.05 37.74
C LYS A 139 7.14 17.29 37.20
N ALA A 140 6.46 18.11 36.41
CA ALA A 140 7.01 19.36 35.87
C ALA A 140 7.38 20.37 36.97
N GLU A 141 6.64 20.41 38.08
CA GLU A 141 6.94 21.25 39.26
C GLU A 141 8.34 20.98 39.86
N GLU A 142 8.86 19.75 39.75
CA GLU A 142 10.20 19.40 40.25
C GLU A 142 11.32 20.21 39.58
N PHE A 143 11.01 20.83 38.44
CA PHE A 143 11.93 21.55 37.58
C PHE A 143 11.73 23.07 37.57
N ILE A 144 10.76 23.56 38.34
CA ILE A 144 10.45 24.98 38.54
C ILE A 144 11.07 25.44 39.87
N SER A 145 11.51 26.70 39.95
CA SER A 145 12.14 27.29 41.15
C SER A 145 11.17 27.32 42.35
N GLU A 146 11.69 27.25 43.58
CA GLU A 146 10.85 27.23 44.81
C GLU A 146 9.95 28.47 44.96
N GLU A 147 10.40 29.63 44.47
CA GLU A 147 9.62 30.88 44.46
C GLU A 147 8.39 30.81 43.53
N GLN A 148 8.46 30.02 42.46
CA GLN A 148 7.38 29.83 41.49
C GLN A 148 6.43 28.68 41.85
N ARG A 149 6.71 27.89 42.90
CA ARG A 149 5.90 26.72 43.33
C ARG A 149 4.70 27.06 44.22
N GLN A 150 4.50 28.32 44.61
CA GLN A 150 3.63 28.67 45.74
C GLN A 150 2.11 28.56 45.50
N ASP A 151 1.64 28.39 44.25
CA ASP A 151 0.21 28.19 43.98
C ASP A 151 -0.05 27.12 42.90
N LYS A 152 -0.43 25.92 43.36
CA LYS A 152 -0.83 24.78 42.51
C LYS A 152 -2.02 25.14 41.60
N THR A 153 -2.98 25.92 42.10
CA THR A 153 -4.18 26.33 41.35
C THR A 153 -3.78 27.29 40.23
N ALA A 154 -2.88 28.23 40.50
CA ALA A 154 -2.36 29.14 39.47
C ALA A 154 -1.60 28.39 38.36
N LEU A 155 -0.80 27.37 38.71
CA LEU A 155 -0.10 26.53 37.73
C LEU A 155 -1.07 25.71 36.86
N GLN A 156 -2.12 25.13 37.47
CA GLN A 156 -3.16 24.42 36.74
C GLN A 156 -3.92 25.35 35.79
N GLU A 157 -4.30 26.55 36.23
CA GLU A 157 -4.97 27.54 35.37
C GLU A 157 -4.04 28.08 34.27
N ALA A 158 -2.74 28.27 34.55
CA ALA A 158 -1.76 28.64 33.54
C ALA A 158 -1.62 27.56 32.45
N LEU A 159 -1.62 26.28 32.84
CA LEU A 159 -1.61 25.17 31.88
C LEU A 159 -2.89 25.18 31.04
N LYS A 160 -4.08 25.25 31.68
CA LYS A 160 -5.38 25.32 30.97
C LYS A 160 -5.44 26.50 30.01
N LYS A 161 -4.95 27.67 30.42
CA LYS A 161 -4.86 28.87 29.57
C LYS A 161 -3.98 28.61 28.34
N ARG A 162 -2.81 28.01 28.50
CA ARG A 162 -1.91 27.70 27.38
C ARG A 162 -2.52 26.74 26.37
N PHE A 163 -3.29 25.76 26.83
CA PHE A 163 -4.08 24.87 25.97
C PHE A 163 -5.15 25.66 25.19
N ARG A 164 -5.93 26.52 25.86
CA ARG A 164 -6.98 27.35 25.22
C ARG A 164 -6.42 28.29 24.15
N GLU A 165 -5.21 28.77 24.34
CA GLU A 165 -4.48 29.63 23.39
C GLU A 165 -3.83 28.84 22.23
N GLY A 166 -3.96 27.51 22.20
CA GLY A 166 -3.37 26.66 21.16
C GLY A 166 -1.85 26.48 21.26
N GLY A 167 -1.24 26.85 22.40
CA GLY A 167 0.20 26.81 22.63
C GLY A 167 0.75 25.43 23.04
N VAL A 168 -0.04 24.36 22.89
CA VAL A 168 0.29 22.99 23.30
C VAL A 168 0.09 22.00 22.16
N TRP A 169 1.08 21.13 22.01
CA TRP A 169 1.02 19.92 21.21
C TRP A 169 0.91 18.72 22.13
N LEU A 170 -0.21 18.00 22.05
CA LEU A 170 -0.47 16.83 22.87
C LEU A 170 -0.17 15.57 22.05
N LEU A 171 0.89 14.87 22.43
CA LEU A 171 1.40 13.69 21.74
C LEU A 171 0.99 12.44 22.55
N LEU A 172 0.03 11.68 22.04
CA LEU A 172 -0.59 10.54 22.71
C LEU A 172 -0.09 9.22 22.10
N ASP A 173 0.76 8.50 22.82
CA ASP A 173 1.39 7.28 22.32
C ASP A 173 0.63 6.01 22.72
N GLY A 174 0.40 5.13 21.76
CA GLY A 174 -0.09 3.77 21.99
C GLY A 174 -1.57 3.69 22.31
N LEU A 175 -2.44 4.16 21.39
CA LEU A 175 -3.89 4.04 21.55
C LEU A 175 -4.32 2.58 21.78
N ASP A 176 -3.68 1.64 21.10
CA ASP A 176 -3.90 0.21 21.25
C ASP A 176 -3.47 -0.38 22.60
N GLU A 177 -2.80 0.40 23.44
CA GLU A 177 -2.31 0.02 24.77
C GLU A 177 -3.10 0.73 25.89
N MET A 178 -4.13 1.51 25.55
CA MET A 178 -4.92 2.29 26.51
C MET A 178 -5.98 1.45 27.21
N ALA A 179 -5.98 1.46 28.55
CA ALA A 179 -7.04 0.86 29.34
C ALA A 179 -8.32 1.72 29.33
N VAL A 180 -9.48 1.09 29.14
CA VAL A 180 -10.77 1.80 29.00
C VAL A 180 -11.71 1.49 30.15
N ASN A 181 -12.35 2.53 30.71
CA ASN A 181 -13.38 2.42 31.77
C ASN A 181 -14.83 2.43 31.22
N SER A 182 -15.03 2.68 29.93
CA SER A 182 -16.36 2.89 29.32
C SER A 182 -16.73 1.79 28.31
N SER A 183 -18.03 1.47 28.22
CA SER A 183 -18.56 0.45 27.31
C SER A 183 -18.54 0.83 25.82
N GLY A 184 -18.00 2.02 25.47
CA GLY A 184 -17.92 2.54 24.11
C GLY A 184 -16.62 2.22 23.36
N GLY A 185 -15.64 1.57 24.00
CA GLY A 185 -14.33 1.25 23.42
C GLY A 185 -13.32 2.41 23.48
N VAL A 186 -12.09 2.12 23.04
CA VAL A 186 -10.91 3.00 23.15
C VAL A 186 -11.11 4.33 22.42
N LEU A 187 -11.59 4.29 21.17
CA LEU A 187 -11.79 5.48 20.33
C LEU A 187 -12.82 6.45 20.91
N THR A 188 -13.95 5.93 21.41
CA THR A 188 -14.99 6.73 22.06
C THR A 188 -14.49 7.38 23.35
N THR A 189 -13.66 6.66 24.10
CA THR A 189 -13.09 7.17 25.36
C THR A 189 -12.09 8.30 25.10
N ILE A 190 -11.23 8.16 24.08
CA ILE A 190 -10.38 9.28 23.66
C ILE A 190 -11.20 10.46 23.19
N GLN A 191 -12.25 10.26 22.39
CA GLN A 191 -13.12 11.36 21.97
C GLN A 191 -13.64 12.16 23.17
N GLN A 192 -14.09 11.48 24.23
CA GLN A 192 -14.55 12.10 25.47
C GLN A 192 -13.45 12.83 26.23
N TYR A 193 -12.22 12.30 26.22
CA TYR A 193 -11.07 12.97 26.84
C TYR A 193 -10.63 14.22 26.07
N LEU A 194 -10.92 14.30 24.79
CA LEU A 194 -10.59 15.40 23.90
C LEU A 194 -11.74 16.42 23.82
N GLU A 195 -12.35 16.73 24.95
CA GLU A 195 -13.38 17.76 25.10
C GLU A 195 -12.81 19.04 25.77
N ASP A 196 -13.63 20.11 25.80
CA ASP A 196 -13.34 21.40 26.43
C ASP A 196 -11.96 22.00 26.09
N TRP A 197 -11.10 22.23 27.08
CA TRP A 197 -9.82 22.94 26.91
C TRP A 197 -8.74 22.05 26.29
N ILE A 198 -8.85 20.71 26.41
CA ILE A 198 -7.90 19.77 25.83
C ILE A 198 -8.01 19.75 24.31
N ASN A 199 -9.24 19.81 23.77
CA ASN A 199 -9.49 19.89 22.32
C ASN A 199 -8.83 21.11 21.65
N ARG A 200 -8.45 22.15 22.41
CA ARG A 200 -7.80 23.34 21.85
C ARG A 200 -6.32 23.12 21.51
N ALA A 201 -5.69 22.07 22.04
CA ALA A 201 -4.36 21.65 21.63
C ALA A 201 -4.34 21.11 20.19
N ARG A 202 -3.15 21.06 19.62
CA ARG A 202 -2.88 20.22 18.45
C ARG A 202 -2.57 18.81 18.94
N ILE A 203 -3.24 17.81 18.40
CA ILE A 203 -3.17 16.45 18.94
C ILE A 203 -2.54 15.54 17.90
N ILE A 204 -1.56 14.76 18.31
CA ILE A 204 -1.01 13.67 17.50
C ILE A 204 -1.14 12.40 18.32
N LEU A 205 -1.80 11.39 17.77
CA LEU A 205 -1.89 10.07 18.39
C LEU A 205 -1.25 8.99 17.53
N THR A 206 -0.76 7.93 18.17
CA THR A 206 -0.29 6.72 17.48
C THR A 206 -1.24 5.54 17.75
N SER A 207 -1.48 4.70 16.75
CA SER A 207 -2.36 3.53 16.88
C SER A 207 -1.98 2.39 15.93
N ARG A 208 -2.39 1.16 16.25
CA ARG A 208 -2.40 0.06 15.26
C ARG A 208 -3.60 0.19 14.33
N LEU A 209 -3.43 -0.25 13.08
CA LEU A 209 -4.49 -0.26 12.07
C LEU A 209 -5.77 -0.96 12.53
N ASN A 210 -5.66 -2.09 13.22
CA ASN A 210 -6.80 -2.87 13.69
C ASN A 210 -7.58 -2.22 14.84
N VAL A 211 -6.98 -1.27 15.56
CA VAL A 211 -7.67 -0.48 16.60
C VAL A 211 -8.27 0.78 15.99
N TRP A 212 -7.54 1.44 15.08
CA TRP A 212 -8.01 2.63 14.39
C TRP A 212 -9.21 2.37 13.47
N ASP A 213 -9.23 1.22 12.78
CA ASP A 213 -10.28 0.83 11.84
C ASP A 213 -11.27 -0.21 12.43
N GLU A 214 -11.33 -0.36 13.77
CA GLU A 214 -12.18 -1.35 14.45
C GLU A 214 -13.69 -1.06 14.28
N GLN A 215 -14.09 0.21 14.31
CA GLN A 215 -15.49 0.62 14.30
C GLN A 215 -15.96 1.01 12.89
N LYS A 216 -17.22 0.66 12.56
CA LYS A 216 -17.90 1.04 11.30
C LYS A 216 -17.93 2.56 11.06
N SER A 217 -17.84 3.34 12.12
CA SER A 217 -17.72 4.79 12.11
C SER A 217 -16.70 5.14 13.17
N ASN A 218 -15.49 5.54 12.78
CA ASN A 218 -14.50 6.04 13.72
C ASN A 218 -15.03 7.37 14.32
N PRO A 219 -15.22 7.47 15.65
CA PRO A 219 -15.74 8.68 16.29
C PRO A 219 -14.78 9.87 16.20
N LEU A 220 -13.49 9.64 15.93
CA LEU A 220 -12.45 10.65 15.74
C LEU A 220 -12.37 11.09 14.26
N SER A 221 -13.51 11.48 13.69
CA SER A 221 -13.62 11.79 12.25
C SER A 221 -12.91 13.07 11.81
N ASP A 222 -12.53 13.91 12.78
CA ASP A 222 -11.76 15.14 12.61
C ASP A 222 -10.23 14.92 12.60
N PHE A 223 -9.76 13.68 12.77
CA PHE A 223 -8.35 13.33 12.68
C PHE A 223 -7.90 13.05 11.25
N LYS A 224 -6.84 13.73 10.81
CA LYS A 224 -6.13 13.40 9.59
C LYS A 224 -5.26 12.16 9.81
N THR A 225 -5.44 11.11 9.00
CA THR A 225 -4.80 9.81 9.22
C THR A 225 -3.62 9.61 8.28
N PHE A 226 -2.46 9.26 8.85
CA PHE A 226 -1.25 8.88 8.15
C PHE A 226 -0.86 7.44 8.50
N ARG A 227 -0.22 6.74 7.57
CA ARG A 227 0.35 5.41 7.79
C ARG A 227 1.88 5.45 7.61
N THR A 228 2.62 4.84 8.51
CA THR A 228 4.08 4.64 8.35
C THR A 228 4.38 3.64 7.23
N LEU A 229 5.34 3.98 6.37
CA LEU A 229 5.90 3.05 5.38
C LEU A 229 6.86 2.04 6.01
N GLN A 230 7.26 1.03 5.23
CA GLN A 230 8.36 0.12 5.58
C GLN A 230 9.71 0.76 5.20
N PHE A 231 10.82 0.27 5.76
CA PHE A 231 12.15 0.74 5.34
C PHE A 231 12.44 0.39 3.89
N THR A 232 13.09 1.30 3.16
CA THR A 232 13.77 0.96 1.89
C THR A 232 15.09 0.23 2.16
N ASP A 233 15.72 -0.33 1.14
CA ASP A 233 17.02 -1.00 1.28
C ASP A 233 18.13 -0.05 1.77
N GLU A 234 18.07 1.22 1.35
CA GLU A 234 18.97 2.28 1.82
C GLU A 234 18.74 2.56 3.31
N GLN A 235 17.48 2.63 3.75
CA GLN A 235 17.14 2.85 5.14
C GLN A 235 17.49 1.67 6.05
N VAL A 236 17.41 0.44 5.54
CA VAL A 236 17.91 -0.75 6.23
C VAL A 236 19.43 -0.63 6.42
N THR A 237 20.14 -0.20 5.38
CA THR A 237 21.60 0.00 5.39
C THR A 237 22.00 1.05 6.42
N GLU A 238 21.36 2.22 6.38
CA GLU A 238 21.55 3.33 7.34
C GLU A 238 21.28 2.88 8.78
N PHE A 239 20.18 2.16 9.01
CA PHE A 239 19.85 1.66 10.35
C PHE A 239 20.91 0.70 10.89
N ILE A 240 21.45 -0.18 10.04
CA ILE A 240 22.51 -1.11 10.44
C ILE A 240 23.75 -0.31 10.84
N GLU A 241 24.17 0.64 10.02
CA GLU A 241 25.34 1.49 10.28
C GLU A 241 25.17 2.24 11.61
N ASP A 242 24.06 2.95 11.79
CA ASP A 242 23.73 3.67 13.01
C ASP A 242 23.68 2.76 14.24
N TRP A 243 23.18 1.53 14.09
CA TRP A 243 23.09 0.57 15.19
C TRP A 243 24.46 0.25 15.77
N PHE A 244 25.43 -0.07 14.91
CA PHE A 244 26.77 -0.44 15.35
C PHE A 244 27.63 0.77 15.71
N GLU A 245 27.39 1.94 15.10
CA GLU A 245 28.06 3.19 15.48
C GLU A 245 27.65 3.69 16.87
N ASN A 246 26.39 3.54 17.28
CA ASN A 246 25.92 3.95 18.60
C ASN A 246 26.58 3.17 19.77
N ASP A 247 27.21 2.03 19.47
CA ASP A 247 27.99 1.25 20.43
C ASP A 247 29.41 1.81 20.65
N LEU A 248 29.79 2.85 19.88
CA LEU A 248 31.08 3.53 20.01
C LEU A 248 31.09 4.55 21.15
N SER A 249 32.18 4.54 21.93
CA SER A 249 32.51 5.68 22.78
C SER A 249 32.77 6.93 21.91
N PRO A 250 32.57 8.16 22.41
CA PRO A 250 32.72 9.41 21.64
C PRO A 250 34.07 9.63 20.92
N ASN A 251 35.10 8.84 21.26
CA ASN A 251 36.40 8.80 20.57
C ASN A 251 36.93 7.36 20.56
N PRO A 252 36.48 6.51 19.63
CA PRO A 252 36.93 5.13 19.59
C PRO A 252 38.31 5.03 18.93
N SER A 253 39.09 4.03 19.34
CA SER A 253 40.37 3.76 18.67
C SER A 253 40.14 3.35 17.20
N PRO A 254 41.07 3.64 16.27
CA PRO A 254 40.95 3.23 14.87
C PRO A 254 40.75 1.72 14.70
N ALA A 255 41.37 0.91 15.57
CA ALA A 255 41.19 -0.54 15.58
C ALA A 255 39.75 -0.95 15.92
N ARG A 256 39.12 -0.30 16.91
CA ARG A 256 37.73 -0.59 17.29
C ARG A 256 36.73 -0.13 16.23
N ARG A 257 37.01 0.98 15.55
CA ARG A 257 36.21 1.43 14.41
C ARG A 257 36.29 0.43 13.25
N GLY A 258 37.50 0.05 12.83
CA GLY A 258 37.67 -0.94 11.76
C GLY A 258 37.08 -2.32 12.07
N GLU A 259 37.00 -2.73 13.34
CA GLU A 259 36.31 -3.95 13.75
C GLU A 259 34.79 -3.87 13.50
N LEU A 260 34.16 -2.74 13.85
CA LEU A 260 32.72 -2.53 13.64
C LEU A 260 32.39 -2.35 12.16
N ASP A 261 33.20 -1.60 11.41
CA ASP A 261 33.03 -1.44 9.96
C ASP A 261 33.02 -2.81 9.27
N ASN A 262 33.91 -3.71 9.71
CA ASN A 262 33.94 -5.09 9.21
C ASN A 262 32.72 -5.91 9.64
N ILE A 263 32.18 -5.73 10.86
CA ILE A 263 30.95 -6.41 11.31
C ILE A 263 29.73 -5.95 10.50
N VAL A 264 29.62 -4.64 10.23
CA VAL A 264 28.58 -4.03 9.39
C VAL A 264 28.66 -4.56 7.97
N PHE A 265 29.86 -4.48 7.37
CA PHE A 265 30.10 -4.97 6.01
C PHE A 265 29.71 -6.45 5.89
N GLN A 266 30.14 -7.29 6.84
CA GLN A 266 29.80 -8.72 6.82
C GLN A 266 28.29 -8.99 6.94
N LEU A 267 27.56 -8.21 7.76
CA LEU A 267 26.11 -8.34 7.86
C LEU A 267 25.43 -7.97 6.53
N GLN A 268 25.78 -6.82 5.97
CA GLN A 268 25.22 -6.32 4.72
C GLN A 268 25.56 -7.25 3.54
N ASP A 269 26.79 -7.76 3.47
CA ASP A 269 27.23 -8.71 2.44
C ASP A 269 26.48 -10.04 2.54
N LYS A 270 26.39 -10.61 3.75
CA LYS A 270 25.61 -11.82 3.97
C LYS A 270 24.14 -11.63 3.66
N LEU A 271 23.55 -10.49 4.03
CA LEU A 271 22.15 -10.24 3.74
C LEU A 271 21.87 -10.30 2.25
N LYS A 272 22.81 -9.92 1.36
CA LYS A 272 22.67 -10.03 -0.11
C LYS A 272 22.69 -11.48 -0.62
N GLU A 273 23.15 -12.44 0.18
CA GLU A 273 23.15 -13.84 -0.23
C GLU A 273 21.71 -14.36 -0.35
N PRO A 274 21.34 -14.98 -1.47
CA PRO A 274 19.96 -15.38 -1.72
C PRO A 274 19.36 -16.35 -0.70
N GLN A 275 20.20 -17.14 -0.03
CA GLN A 275 19.76 -18.07 1.02
C GLN A 275 19.06 -17.36 2.20
N TYR A 276 19.35 -16.06 2.43
CA TYR A 276 18.79 -15.24 3.51
C TYR A 276 17.63 -14.35 3.07
N GLN A 277 17.04 -14.56 1.88
CA GLN A 277 15.92 -13.74 1.40
C GLN A 277 14.71 -13.69 2.36
N SER A 278 14.41 -14.78 3.08
CA SER A 278 13.37 -14.80 4.14
C SER A 278 13.65 -13.83 5.29
N ILE A 279 14.92 -13.56 5.56
CA ILE A 279 15.36 -12.57 6.54
C ILE A 279 15.33 -11.17 5.92
N GLN A 280 15.76 -10.99 4.66
CA GLN A 280 15.70 -9.70 3.96
C GLN A 280 14.27 -9.12 3.94
N GLU A 281 13.27 -9.91 3.56
CA GLU A 281 11.87 -9.42 3.55
C GLU A 281 11.35 -9.07 4.95
N LEU A 282 11.92 -9.66 5.99
CA LEU A 282 11.50 -9.43 7.37
C LEU A 282 12.02 -8.09 7.91
N ILE A 283 13.21 -7.66 7.50
CA ILE A 283 13.94 -6.53 8.10
C ILE A 283 13.50 -5.15 7.62
N HIS A 284 12.60 -5.06 6.65
CA HIS A 284 11.96 -3.78 6.31
C HIS A 284 11.04 -3.26 7.44
N ASN A 285 10.75 -4.08 8.45
CA ASN A 285 10.13 -3.65 9.70
C ASN A 285 11.22 -3.29 10.73
N PRO A 286 11.22 -2.06 11.28
CA PRO A 286 12.29 -1.57 12.17
C PRO A 286 12.56 -2.45 13.39
N LEU A 287 11.51 -3.01 14.02
CA LEU A 287 11.70 -3.90 15.17
C LEU A 287 12.40 -5.20 14.76
N ARG A 288 12.05 -5.77 13.60
CA ARG A 288 12.67 -7.00 13.09
C ARG A 288 14.12 -6.78 12.68
N LEU A 289 14.45 -5.63 12.11
CA LEU A 289 15.83 -5.25 11.86
C LEU A 289 16.62 -5.08 13.16
N ALA A 290 16.07 -4.40 14.16
CA ALA A 290 16.69 -4.29 15.48
C ALA A 290 16.95 -5.68 16.11
N MET A 291 15.98 -6.60 16.02
CA MET A 291 16.15 -7.98 16.48
C MET A 291 17.31 -8.68 15.73
N LEU A 292 17.40 -8.51 14.41
CA LEU A 292 18.49 -9.08 13.62
C LEU A 292 19.85 -8.50 14.03
N CYS A 293 19.95 -7.17 14.16
CA CYS A 293 21.18 -6.50 14.56
C CYS A 293 21.64 -6.95 15.96
N GLU A 294 20.71 -7.15 16.90
CA GLU A 294 21.00 -7.68 18.23
C GLU A 294 21.50 -9.14 18.18
N VAL A 295 20.84 -10.00 17.40
CA VAL A 295 21.25 -11.39 17.20
C VAL A 295 22.64 -11.44 16.55
N TRP A 296 22.90 -10.61 15.55
CA TRP A 296 24.20 -10.52 14.88
C TRP A 296 25.30 -10.03 15.83
N SER A 297 25.02 -9.00 16.64
CA SER A 297 25.96 -8.46 17.64
C SER A 297 26.43 -9.55 18.62
N ASN A 298 25.52 -10.44 19.00
CA ASN A 298 25.81 -11.53 19.94
C ASN A 298 26.41 -12.79 19.27
N ASN A 299 26.31 -12.90 17.94
CA ASN A 299 26.71 -14.10 17.17
C ASN A 299 27.33 -13.71 15.81
N PRO A 300 28.42 -12.93 15.78
CA PRO A 300 28.96 -12.39 14.53
C PRO A 300 29.37 -13.52 13.56
N GLY A 301 28.99 -13.37 12.29
CA GLY A 301 29.30 -14.34 11.23
C GLY A 301 28.24 -15.43 11.02
N GLN A 302 27.20 -15.53 11.86
CA GLN A 302 26.12 -16.51 11.71
C GLN A 302 24.75 -15.81 11.64
N LEU A 303 24.15 -15.82 10.45
CA LEU A 303 22.76 -15.41 10.27
C LEU A 303 21.84 -16.63 10.44
N PRO A 304 20.65 -16.47 11.05
CA PRO A 304 19.64 -17.51 11.09
C PRO A 304 19.10 -17.80 9.67
N ASP A 305 18.85 -19.08 9.37
CA ASP A 305 18.37 -19.51 8.05
C ASP A 305 16.84 -19.43 7.91
N THR A 306 16.12 -19.34 9.03
CA THR A 306 14.65 -19.33 9.10
C THR A 306 14.16 -18.24 10.06
N LYS A 307 12.90 -17.82 9.87
CA LYS A 307 12.29 -16.84 10.80
C LYS A 307 12.26 -17.38 12.23
N ALA A 308 11.92 -18.66 12.39
CA ALA A 308 11.85 -19.30 13.69
C ALA A 308 13.20 -19.31 14.41
N GLN A 309 14.30 -19.54 13.69
CA GLN A 309 15.65 -19.46 14.26
C GLN A 309 16.02 -18.04 14.69
N LEU A 310 15.63 -17.00 13.93
CA LEU A 310 15.82 -15.61 14.35
C LEU A 310 15.12 -15.33 15.69
N TYR A 311 13.83 -15.70 15.81
CA TYR A 311 13.09 -15.54 17.06
C TYR A 311 13.67 -16.37 18.20
N GLU A 312 14.15 -17.58 17.92
CA GLU A 312 14.81 -18.44 18.92
C GLU A 312 16.08 -17.80 19.47
N LEU A 313 16.97 -17.32 18.59
CA LEU A 313 18.20 -16.64 18.97
C LEU A 313 17.91 -15.36 19.74
N TYR A 314 16.93 -14.57 19.28
CA TYR A 314 16.53 -13.35 19.97
C TYR A 314 15.98 -13.67 21.37
N VAL A 315 15.04 -14.60 21.52
CA VAL A 315 14.48 -14.98 22.84
C VAL A 315 15.55 -15.55 23.77
N ARG A 316 16.52 -16.28 23.24
CA ARG A 316 17.66 -16.80 24.01
C ARG A 316 18.53 -15.66 24.54
N ASP A 317 18.83 -14.66 23.70
CA ASP A 317 19.73 -13.56 24.04
C ASP A 317 19.01 -12.51 24.91
N TYR A 318 17.71 -12.32 24.71
CA TYR A 318 16.83 -11.46 25.50
C TYR A 318 16.99 -11.65 27.01
N TYR A 319 17.04 -12.90 27.49
CA TYR A 319 17.20 -13.18 28.93
C TYR A 319 18.64 -13.01 29.45
N ARG A 320 19.67 -13.11 28.59
CA ARG A 320 21.07 -12.89 28.99
C ARG A 320 21.32 -11.43 29.36
N GLU A 321 20.63 -10.56 28.65
CA GLU A 321 20.72 -9.12 28.77
C GLU A 321 19.80 -8.54 29.86
N TRP A 322 18.77 -9.30 30.24
CA TRP A 322 17.83 -8.97 31.31
C TRP A 322 18.52 -9.00 32.69
N LYS A 323 19.10 -7.86 33.13
CA LYS A 323 19.78 -7.69 34.43
C LYS A 323 18.99 -6.76 35.37
N PRO A 324 18.04 -7.24 36.19
CA PRO A 324 17.73 -6.53 37.42
C PRO A 324 18.94 -6.67 38.34
N GLU A 325 19.34 -5.58 39.00
CA GLU A 325 20.52 -5.49 39.88
C GLU A 325 20.55 -6.47 41.07
N GLN A 326 19.66 -7.48 41.14
CA GLN A 326 19.61 -8.43 42.24
C GLN A 326 19.44 -9.92 41.89
N HIS A 327 18.89 -10.38 40.75
CA HIS A 327 18.75 -11.84 40.50
C HIS A 327 18.65 -12.22 39.01
N GLN A 328 19.56 -13.07 38.52
CA GLN A 328 19.51 -13.67 37.19
C GLN A 328 18.41 -14.75 37.14
N ILE A 329 17.57 -14.79 36.10
CA ILE A 329 16.54 -15.83 35.95
C ILE A 329 17.26 -17.15 35.57
N SER A 330 17.04 -18.23 36.31
CA SER A 330 17.64 -19.53 35.98
C SER A 330 17.15 -20.05 34.62
N ARG A 331 18.00 -20.82 33.93
CA ARG A 331 17.67 -21.39 32.61
C ARG A 331 16.40 -22.25 32.66
N GLU A 332 16.22 -23.03 33.72
CA GLU A 332 15.01 -23.84 33.94
C GLU A 332 13.76 -22.99 34.04
N LYS A 333 13.83 -21.85 34.75
CA LYS A 333 12.70 -20.93 34.90
C LYS A 333 12.39 -20.18 33.59
N GLN A 334 13.41 -19.86 32.79
CA GLN A 334 13.23 -19.30 31.45
C GLN A 334 12.52 -20.30 30.52
N GLN A 335 12.95 -21.56 30.51
CA GLN A 335 12.31 -22.62 29.72
C GLN A 335 10.86 -22.85 30.13
N LEU A 336 10.60 -22.90 31.45
CA LEU A 336 9.23 -23.03 31.97
C LEU A 336 8.36 -21.83 31.59
N LEU A 337 8.89 -20.61 31.71
CA LEU A 337 8.18 -19.38 31.30
C LEU A 337 7.85 -19.41 29.81
N ASN A 338 8.82 -19.70 28.95
CA ASN A 338 8.63 -19.77 27.49
C ASN A 338 7.58 -20.82 27.11
N ARG A 339 7.63 -22.01 27.73
CA ARG A 339 6.62 -23.05 27.52
C ARG A 339 5.22 -22.56 27.91
N LYS A 340 5.09 -21.90 29.07
CA LYS A 340 3.81 -21.37 29.54
C LYS A 340 3.29 -20.21 28.70
N LEU A 341 4.17 -19.36 28.17
CA LEU A 341 3.83 -18.36 27.16
C LEU A 341 3.32 -19.03 25.88
N GLY A 342 3.94 -20.13 25.45
CA GLY A 342 3.47 -20.91 24.30
C GLY A 342 2.10 -21.55 24.51
N GLU A 343 1.87 -22.18 25.67
CA GLU A 343 0.55 -22.74 26.03
C GLU A 343 -0.54 -21.65 26.04
N LEU A 344 -0.22 -20.47 26.57
CA LEU A 344 -1.13 -19.33 26.60
C LEU A 344 -1.41 -18.81 25.18
N ALA A 345 -0.36 -18.63 24.39
CA ALA A 345 -0.44 -18.16 23.01
C ALA A 345 -1.29 -19.09 22.14
N LEU A 346 -1.04 -20.41 22.25
CA LEU A 346 -1.77 -21.43 21.51
C LEU A 346 -3.27 -21.41 21.85
N GLN A 347 -3.60 -21.38 23.14
CA GLN A 347 -4.99 -21.29 23.60
C GLN A 347 -5.69 -20.00 23.14
N GLN A 348 -4.94 -18.90 23.04
CA GLN A 348 -5.48 -17.63 22.62
C GLN A 348 -5.69 -17.57 21.11
N LEU A 349 -4.79 -18.14 20.29
CA LEU A 349 -4.96 -18.24 18.84
C LEU A 349 -6.19 -19.10 18.45
N ASP A 350 -6.50 -20.13 19.25
CA ASP A 350 -7.72 -20.94 19.08
C ASP A 350 -9.02 -20.17 19.43
N SER A 351 -8.94 -18.97 20.03
CA SER A 351 -10.12 -18.16 20.41
C SER A 351 -10.51 -17.11 19.36
N GLU A 352 -11.73 -16.57 19.48
CA GLU A 352 -12.22 -15.50 18.59
C GLU A 352 -11.44 -14.18 18.76
N VAL A 353 -10.92 -13.90 19.96
CA VAL A 353 -10.26 -12.63 20.30
C VAL A 353 -8.74 -12.80 20.42
N ARG A 354 -8.10 -13.21 19.33
CA ARG A 354 -6.74 -13.80 19.27
C ARG A 354 -5.60 -13.02 19.95
N PHE A 355 -5.70 -11.72 20.15
CA PHE A 355 -4.62 -10.89 20.73
C PHE A 355 -4.96 -10.25 22.08
N ARG A 356 -6.09 -10.62 22.68
CA ARG A 356 -6.58 -10.06 23.96
C ARG A 356 -6.69 -11.15 25.02
N ILE A 357 -5.78 -11.16 25.97
CA ILE A 357 -5.63 -12.21 26.98
C ILE A 357 -6.15 -11.71 28.32
N LEU A 358 -7.26 -12.27 28.81
CA LEU A 358 -7.76 -11.97 30.15
C LEU A 358 -6.76 -12.43 31.23
N GLU A 359 -6.63 -11.63 32.29
CA GLU A 359 -5.73 -11.89 33.41
C GLU A 359 -5.96 -13.27 34.05
N SER A 360 -7.21 -13.61 34.33
CA SER A 360 -7.67 -14.91 34.82
C SER A 360 -7.23 -16.05 33.92
N ARG A 361 -7.29 -15.85 32.60
CA ARG A 361 -6.81 -16.85 31.63
C ARG A 361 -5.30 -17.02 31.72
N ALA A 362 -4.55 -15.93 31.79
CA ALA A 362 -3.11 -15.99 31.97
C ALA A 362 -2.75 -16.69 33.29
N TYR A 363 -3.38 -16.32 34.41
CA TYR A 363 -3.21 -16.98 35.70
C TYR A 363 -3.55 -18.47 35.66
N ASN A 364 -4.64 -18.86 34.98
CA ASN A 364 -5.03 -20.26 34.85
C ASN A 364 -4.00 -21.09 34.08
N VAL A 365 -3.34 -20.50 33.08
CA VAL A 365 -2.35 -21.22 32.25
C VAL A 365 -0.98 -21.31 32.93
N MET A 366 -0.48 -20.19 33.46
CA MET A 366 0.91 -20.09 33.94
C MET A 366 1.08 -19.88 35.44
N GLY A 367 -0.01 -19.65 36.18
CA GLY A 367 0.03 -19.32 37.61
C GLY A 367 0.55 -17.91 37.89
N GLU A 368 0.33 -17.45 39.12
CA GLU A 368 0.61 -16.06 39.52
C GLU A 368 2.09 -15.69 39.41
N GLU A 369 2.99 -16.61 39.78
CA GLU A 369 4.43 -16.34 39.80
C GLU A 369 5.00 -16.10 38.39
N LEU A 370 4.71 -17.01 37.45
CA LEU A 370 5.20 -16.89 36.08
C LEU A 370 4.51 -15.76 35.33
N PHE A 371 3.24 -15.48 35.62
CA PHE A 371 2.54 -14.34 35.06
C PHE A 371 3.19 -13.02 35.46
N LYS A 372 3.43 -12.82 36.77
CA LYS A 372 4.15 -11.64 37.25
C LYS A 372 5.55 -11.54 36.66
N LEU A 373 6.21 -12.68 36.41
CA LEU A 373 7.49 -12.70 35.74
C LEU A 373 7.35 -12.30 34.26
N ALA A 374 6.38 -12.84 33.51
CA ALA A 374 6.08 -12.49 32.12
C ALA A 374 5.87 -10.98 31.94
N CYS A 375 5.09 -10.37 32.84
CA CYS A 375 4.86 -8.92 32.84
C CYS A 375 6.13 -8.14 33.21
N ARG A 376 6.91 -8.63 34.18
CA ARG A 376 8.16 -7.97 34.60
C ARG A 376 9.25 -8.02 33.53
N VAL A 377 9.32 -9.12 32.79
CA VAL A 377 10.26 -9.26 31.66
C VAL A 377 9.75 -8.59 30.39
N GLY A 378 8.49 -8.13 30.36
CA GLY A 378 7.92 -7.38 29.23
C GLY A 378 7.28 -8.23 28.13
N TRP A 379 7.21 -9.55 28.30
CA TRP A 379 6.56 -10.43 27.30
C TRP A 379 5.05 -10.25 27.24
N LEU A 380 4.42 -9.95 28.38
CA LEU A 380 2.99 -9.62 28.47
C LEU A 380 2.84 -8.19 28.99
N ASN A 381 2.08 -7.38 28.27
CA ASN A 381 1.80 -5.99 28.63
C ASN A 381 0.29 -5.82 28.78
N ILE A 382 -0.12 -5.05 29.79
CA ILE A 382 -1.51 -4.66 29.93
C ILE A 382 -1.88 -3.73 28.78
N VAL A 383 -3.00 -4.00 28.12
CA VAL A 383 -3.45 -3.24 26.94
C VAL A 383 -4.88 -2.76 27.05
N ASP A 384 -5.72 -3.43 27.84
CA ASP A 384 -7.13 -3.04 28.01
C ASP A 384 -7.71 -3.60 29.32
N ARG A 385 -9.02 -3.38 29.55
CA ARG A 385 -9.84 -4.09 30.55
C ARG A 385 -11.14 -4.59 29.91
N GLU A 386 -11.67 -5.71 30.38
CA GLU A 386 -12.95 -6.24 29.90
C GLU A 386 -14.12 -5.39 30.41
N ALA A 387 -14.93 -4.85 29.51
CA ALA A 387 -16.01 -3.92 29.85
C ALA A 387 -17.08 -4.49 30.82
N ALA A 388 -17.29 -5.81 30.82
CA ALA A 388 -18.31 -6.46 31.65
C ALA A 388 -17.83 -6.74 33.07
N THR A 389 -16.53 -7.03 33.26
CA THR A 389 -15.97 -7.54 34.52
C THR A 389 -14.91 -6.62 35.12
N ASP A 390 -14.49 -5.58 34.40
CA ASP A 390 -13.33 -4.71 34.71
C ASP A 390 -12.01 -5.50 34.84
N GLU A 391 -11.94 -6.71 34.30
CA GLU A 391 -10.77 -7.58 34.37
C GLU A 391 -9.63 -7.07 33.46
N PRO A 392 -8.37 -7.02 33.92
CA PRO A 392 -7.24 -6.65 33.07
C PRO A 392 -7.07 -7.56 31.85
N VAL A 393 -6.81 -6.95 30.70
CA VAL A 393 -6.51 -7.61 29.43
C VAL A 393 -5.07 -7.33 29.05
N TYR A 394 -4.34 -8.39 28.72
CA TYR A 394 -2.94 -8.37 28.34
C TYR A 394 -2.76 -8.75 26.86
N ALA A 395 -1.66 -8.33 26.27
CA ALA A 395 -1.20 -8.78 24.96
C ALA A 395 0.30 -9.10 25.00
N PHE A 396 0.75 -9.90 24.05
CA PHE A 396 2.18 -10.12 23.84
C PHE A 396 2.88 -8.83 23.40
N TYR A 397 4.14 -8.68 23.77
CA TYR A 397 5.03 -7.58 23.35
C TYR A 397 4.88 -7.24 21.85
N HIS A 398 4.90 -8.28 21.01
CA HIS A 398 4.56 -8.18 19.61
C HIS A 398 3.77 -9.42 19.19
N PRO A 399 2.76 -9.31 18.30
CA PRO A 399 1.97 -10.46 17.86
C PRO A 399 2.78 -11.61 17.26
N SER A 400 3.88 -11.32 16.58
CA SER A 400 4.75 -12.38 16.04
C SER A 400 5.41 -13.22 17.14
N PHE A 401 5.63 -12.67 18.35
CA PHE A 401 6.08 -13.48 19.48
C PHE A 401 4.97 -14.40 19.99
N GLN A 402 3.70 -13.98 19.92
CA GLN A 402 2.59 -14.88 20.23
C GLN A 402 2.56 -16.06 19.26
N GLU A 403 2.66 -15.78 17.95
CA GLU A 403 2.68 -16.82 16.91
C GLU A 403 3.90 -17.75 17.06
N TYR A 404 5.08 -17.18 17.34
CA TYR A 404 6.30 -17.94 17.64
C TYR A 404 6.16 -18.83 18.88
N PHE A 405 5.75 -18.28 20.02
CA PHE A 405 5.59 -19.06 21.25
C PHE A 405 4.52 -20.15 21.06
N ALA A 406 3.41 -19.88 20.36
CA ALA A 406 2.43 -20.90 20.03
C ALA A 406 3.03 -22.03 19.19
N ALA A 407 3.82 -21.70 18.16
CA ALA A 407 4.49 -22.68 17.31
C ALA A 407 5.44 -23.58 18.12
N THR A 408 6.11 -23.06 19.16
CA THR A 408 7.09 -23.82 19.97
C THR A 408 6.48 -24.93 20.84
N VAL A 409 5.18 -24.85 21.16
CA VAL A 409 4.49 -25.86 21.99
C VAL A 409 3.67 -26.86 21.18
N ILE A 410 3.69 -26.76 19.86
CA ILE A 410 3.08 -27.73 18.96
C ILE A 410 4.12 -28.82 18.67
N ASP A 411 3.92 -30.01 19.23
CA ASP A 411 4.87 -31.12 19.09
C ASP A 411 4.72 -31.89 17.77
N ASP A 412 3.49 -32.03 17.27
CA ASP A 412 3.15 -32.85 16.09
C ASP A 412 2.27 -32.04 15.13
N TRP A 413 2.58 -32.12 13.83
CA TRP A 413 1.81 -31.48 12.78
C TRP A 413 0.37 -32.04 12.62
N ASP A 414 0.01 -33.19 13.24
CA ASP A 414 -1.40 -33.65 13.35
C ASP A 414 -2.30 -32.56 13.96
N TYR A 415 -1.73 -31.61 14.71
CA TYR A 415 -2.43 -30.43 15.23
C TYR A 415 -2.95 -29.51 14.12
N PHE A 416 -2.14 -29.28 13.07
CA PHE A 416 -2.50 -28.45 11.92
C PHE A 416 -3.37 -29.21 10.91
N LEU A 417 -2.95 -30.43 10.58
CA LEU A 417 -3.56 -31.28 9.57
C LEU A 417 -3.58 -32.74 10.02
N THR A 418 -4.77 -33.31 10.19
CA THR A 418 -4.84 -34.66 10.76
C THR A 418 -4.29 -35.77 9.84
N ARG A 419 -3.42 -36.63 10.38
CA ARG A 419 -2.89 -37.84 9.74
C ARG A 419 -3.98 -38.82 9.32
N LYS A 420 -5.12 -38.81 10.01
CA LYS A 420 -6.29 -39.68 9.73
C LYS A 420 -7.06 -39.29 8.47
N HIS A 421 -6.73 -38.14 7.87
CA HIS A 421 -7.34 -37.70 6.61
C HIS A 421 -6.98 -38.66 5.48
N LYS A 422 -8.00 -39.08 4.70
CA LYS A 422 -7.84 -39.94 3.52
C LYS A 422 -8.35 -39.25 2.26
N ASN A 423 -9.67 -39.05 2.19
CA ASN A 423 -10.37 -38.43 1.06
C ASN A 423 -11.68 -37.74 1.51
N LYS A 424 -11.80 -37.45 2.81
CA LYS A 424 -12.93 -36.75 3.41
C LYS A 424 -12.55 -36.27 4.81
N PRO A 425 -13.24 -35.26 5.38
CA PRO A 425 -12.97 -34.80 6.73
C PRO A 425 -13.06 -35.96 7.75
N ALA A 426 -12.04 -36.07 8.59
CA ALA A 426 -12.05 -37.01 9.70
C ALA A 426 -13.03 -36.51 10.77
N LYS A 427 -13.93 -37.38 11.24
CA LYS A 427 -15.00 -37.00 12.19
C LYS A 427 -14.41 -36.35 13.45
N GLY A 428 -14.87 -35.14 13.78
CA GLY A 428 -14.46 -34.39 14.98
C GLY A 428 -13.04 -33.83 14.95
N LYS A 429 -12.37 -33.83 13.79
CA LYS A 429 -11.04 -33.22 13.62
C LYS A 429 -11.14 -31.87 12.94
N LEU A 430 -10.28 -30.95 13.36
CA LEU A 430 -10.11 -29.62 12.77
C LEU A 430 -9.01 -29.67 11.70
N TYR A 431 -9.09 -28.75 10.74
CA TYR A 431 -8.13 -28.59 9.64
C TYR A 431 -7.57 -27.17 9.68
N ARG A 432 -6.88 -26.89 10.78
CA ARG A 432 -6.34 -25.56 11.12
C ARG A 432 -5.46 -25.00 10.02
N ILE A 433 -4.76 -25.86 9.28
CA ILE A 433 -3.87 -25.48 8.18
C ILE A 433 -4.54 -24.61 7.11
N PHE A 434 -5.87 -24.67 6.94
CA PHE A 434 -6.60 -23.86 5.95
C PHE A 434 -7.19 -22.58 6.50
N GLU A 435 -7.08 -22.35 7.81
CA GLU A 435 -7.52 -21.13 8.46
C GLU A 435 -6.34 -20.14 8.49
N ALA A 436 -6.49 -19.03 7.76
CA ALA A 436 -5.85 -17.72 7.97
C ALA A 436 -4.83 -17.62 9.12
N LYS A 437 -5.36 -17.66 10.35
CA LYS A 437 -4.65 -17.45 11.62
C LYS A 437 -3.54 -18.46 11.92
N TRP A 438 -3.53 -19.61 11.25
CA TRP A 438 -2.53 -20.65 11.45
C TRP A 438 -1.42 -20.62 10.40
N LYS A 439 -1.49 -19.72 9.40
CA LYS A 439 -0.45 -19.54 8.38
C LYS A 439 0.93 -19.32 9.01
N GLU A 440 1.10 -18.23 9.76
CA GLU A 440 2.40 -17.92 10.37
C GLU A 440 2.84 -18.97 11.41
N PRO A 441 1.97 -19.47 12.32
CA PRO A 441 2.36 -20.54 13.25
C PRO A 441 2.85 -21.84 12.58
N PHE A 442 2.28 -22.27 11.45
CA PHE A 442 2.78 -23.49 10.78
C PHE A 442 4.10 -23.24 10.05
N LEU A 443 4.29 -22.04 9.47
CA LEU A 443 5.55 -21.64 8.84
C LEU A 443 6.67 -21.59 9.89
N LEU A 444 6.41 -20.98 11.05
CA LEU A 444 7.33 -20.98 12.18
C LEU A 444 7.60 -22.40 12.70
N TRP A 445 6.59 -23.28 12.72
CA TRP A 445 6.78 -24.69 13.08
C TRP A 445 7.71 -25.43 12.11
N LEU A 446 7.59 -25.20 10.80
CA LEU A 446 8.50 -25.75 9.79
C LEU A 446 9.92 -25.19 9.93
N GLY A 447 10.05 -23.92 10.32
CA GLY A 447 11.34 -23.24 10.52
C GLY A 447 12.13 -23.67 11.76
N ARG A 448 11.47 -24.31 12.75
CA ARG A 448 12.08 -24.71 14.03
C ARG A 448 13.22 -25.70 13.88
N GLY A 449 14.37 -25.43 14.48
CA GLY A 449 15.53 -26.33 14.45
C GLY A 449 15.36 -27.62 15.25
N ASP A 450 14.49 -27.62 16.27
CA ASP A 450 14.27 -28.76 17.16
C ASP A 450 13.29 -29.81 16.60
N VAL A 451 12.53 -29.47 15.55
CA VAL A 451 11.66 -30.41 14.83
C VAL A 451 12.49 -31.26 13.87
N LYS A 452 12.36 -32.59 13.99
CA LYS A 452 13.10 -33.56 13.16
C LYS A 452 12.80 -33.38 11.67
N LYS A 453 13.82 -33.53 10.83
CA LYS A 453 13.70 -33.42 9.37
C LYS A 453 12.61 -34.33 8.81
N GLU A 454 12.54 -35.57 9.30
CA GLU A 454 11.59 -36.59 8.82
C GLU A 454 10.13 -36.18 9.06
N GLU A 455 9.85 -35.48 10.16
CA GLU A 455 8.49 -34.99 10.46
C GLU A 455 8.10 -33.83 9.56
N LYS A 456 9.05 -32.94 9.22
CA LYS A 456 8.83 -31.85 8.26
C LYS A 456 8.58 -32.39 6.86
N GLU A 457 9.38 -33.35 6.40
CA GLU A 457 9.17 -34.04 5.11
C GLU A 457 7.80 -34.74 5.09
N ALA A 458 7.43 -35.46 6.16
CA ALA A 458 6.14 -36.12 6.25
C ALA A 458 4.96 -35.13 6.18
N PHE A 459 5.10 -33.95 6.79
CA PHE A 459 4.07 -32.92 6.75
C PHE A 459 3.93 -32.29 5.36
N ILE A 460 5.05 -31.89 4.73
CA ILE A 460 5.06 -31.36 3.36
C ILE A 460 4.46 -32.39 2.39
N ASN A 461 4.88 -33.66 2.47
CA ASN A 461 4.32 -34.72 1.64
C ASN A 461 2.82 -34.88 1.86
N LYS A 462 2.32 -34.73 3.10
CA LYS A 462 0.89 -34.82 3.39
C LYS A 462 0.10 -33.67 2.77
N LEU A 463 0.67 -32.47 2.68
CA LEU A 463 0.06 -31.32 2.02
C LEU A 463 0.04 -31.50 0.49
N VAL A 464 1.17 -31.90 -0.09
CA VAL A 464 1.34 -32.15 -1.54
C VAL A 464 0.39 -33.24 -2.04
N THR A 465 0.14 -34.27 -1.22
CA THR A 465 -0.74 -35.42 -1.53
C THR A 465 -2.14 -35.29 -0.93
N PHE A 466 -2.52 -34.11 -0.43
CA PHE A 466 -3.84 -33.88 0.15
C PHE A 466 -4.95 -34.13 -0.89
N ASN A 467 -6.04 -34.78 -0.46
CA ASN A 467 -7.16 -35.14 -1.31
C ASN A 467 -8.48 -34.87 -0.57
N ASP A 468 -9.18 -33.83 -0.98
CA ASP A 468 -10.37 -33.34 -0.33
C ASP A 468 -11.63 -34.18 -0.60
N GLY A 469 -11.56 -35.13 -1.54
CA GLY A 469 -12.67 -35.99 -1.96
C GLY A 469 -13.76 -35.31 -2.78
N CYS A 470 -13.55 -34.06 -3.20
CA CYS A 470 -14.53 -33.22 -3.89
C CYS A 470 -14.27 -33.11 -5.41
N GLY A 471 -13.30 -33.84 -5.96
CA GLY A 471 -12.84 -33.70 -7.36
C GLY A 471 -13.89 -34.01 -8.45
N LYS A 472 -14.17 -32.99 -9.29
CA LYS A 472 -14.65 -33.08 -10.70
C LYS A 472 -14.11 -31.94 -11.59
N TRP A 473 -13.01 -31.29 -11.20
CA TRP A 473 -12.32 -30.27 -12.01
C TRP A 473 -10.87 -30.72 -12.18
N GLU A 474 -10.45 -31.04 -13.41
CA GLU A 474 -9.05 -31.37 -13.76
C GLU A 474 -8.32 -32.35 -12.80
N ASN A 475 -9.03 -33.33 -12.23
CA ASN A 475 -8.51 -34.35 -11.31
C ASN A 475 -8.05 -33.89 -9.90
N LYS A 476 -8.31 -32.64 -9.46
CA LYS A 476 -8.06 -32.17 -8.07
C LYS A 476 -9.22 -31.31 -7.53
N GLY A 477 -9.48 -31.38 -6.22
CA GLY A 477 -10.44 -30.54 -5.52
C GLY A 477 -9.87 -29.18 -5.06
N MET A 478 -10.72 -28.29 -4.55
CA MET A 478 -10.34 -26.92 -4.20
C MET A 478 -9.36 -26.86 -3.02
N TYR A 479 -9.50 -27.76 -2.05
CA TYR A 479 -8.57 -27.82 -0.92
C TYR A 479 -7.27 -28.56 -1.25
N ASP A 480 -7.26 -29.37 -2.32
CA ASP A 480 -6.04 -29.99 -2.85
C ASP A 480 -5.07 -28.92 -3.34
N TYR A 481 -5.58 -27.95 -4.11
CA TYR A 481 -4.79 -26.81 -4.55
C TYR A 481 -4.30 -25.97 -3.37
N ARG A 482 -5.19 -25.60 -2.43
CA ARG A 482 -4.79 -24.82 -1.25
C ARG A 482 -3.72 -25.51 -0.41
N ALA A 483 -3.83 -26.82 -0.19
CA ALA A 483 -2.82 -27.58 0.54
C ALA A 483 -1.46 -27.55 -0.17
N TYR A 484 -1.47 -27.69 -1.50
CA TYR A 484 -0.25 -27.63 -2.30
C TYR A 484 0.41 -26.24 -2.28
N LEU A 485 -0.38 -25.17 -2.37
CA LEU A 485 0.12 -23.79 -2.27
C LEU A 485 0.74 -23.53 -0.88
N LEU A 486 0.11 -24.02 0.18
CA LEU A 486 0.67 -23.95 1.54
C LEU A 486 1.97 -24.74 1.69
N ALA A 487 2.12 -25.87 0.98
CA ALA A 487 3.39 -26.59 0.91
C ALA A 487 4.48 -25.77 0.20
N ALA A 488 4.14 -25.08 -0.91
CA ALA A 488 5.05 -24.20 -1.64
C ALA A 488 5.55 -23.03 -0.77
N MET A 489 4.69 -22.47 0.06
CA MET A 489 5.09 -21.44 1.03
C MET A 489 5.93 -22.05 2.17
N GLY A 490 5.61 -23.27 2.61
CA GLY A 490 6.29 -23.97 3.69
C GLY A 490 7.74 -24.37 3.38
N VAL A 491 8.06 -24.73 2.14
CA VAL A 491 9.44 -25.12 1.77
C VAL A 491 10.46 -23.99 1.92
N ARG A 492 10.00 -22.74 1.97
CA ARG A 492 10.83 -21.57 2.26
C ARG A 492 11.40 -21.60 3.68
N GLU A 493 10.60 -22.03 4.66
CA GLU A 493 11.02 -22.16 6.06
C GLU A 493 11.63 -23.55 6.36
N PHE A 494 11.48 -24.52 5.46
CA PHE A 494 12.12 -25.84 5.56
C PHE A 494 13.25 -26.00 4.53
N LYS A 495 14.39 -25.36 4.81
CA LYS A 495 15.60 -25.48 3.99
C LYS A 495 16.01 -26.94 3.81
N ASN A 496 16.38 -27.32 2.59
CA ASN A 496 16.71 -28.68 2.15
C ASN A 496 15.55 -29.69 2.15
N CYS A 497 14.30 -29.22 1.99
CA CYS A 497 13.18 -30.10 1.67
C CYS A 497 13.46 -30.85 0.36
N SER A 498 13.28 -32.17 0.38
CA SER A 498 13.52 -33.03 -0.78
C SER A 498 12.59 -32.75 -1.97
N GLN A 499 11.41 -32.16 -1.70
CA GLN A 499 10.35 -31.94 -2.69
C GLN A 499 10.33 -30.52 -3.27
N THR A 500 11.20 -29.59 -2.84
CA THR A 500 11.16 -28.17 -3.25
C THR A 500 11.11 -28.01 -4.78
N LYS A 501 12.00 -28.67 -5.51
CA LYS A 501 12.05 -28.59 -6.98
C LYS A 501 10.76 -29.09 -7.64
N GLU A 502 10.22 -30.20 -7.16
CA GLU A 502 8.98 -30.78 -7.70
C GLU A 502 7.79 -29.87 -7.43
N ILE A 503 7.69 -29.33 -6.20
CA ILE A 503 6.64 -28.39 -5.80
C ILE A 503 6.69 -27.13 -6.67
N VAL A 504 7.86 -26.49 -6.78
CA VAL A 504 8.04 -25.29 -7.60
C VAL A 504 7.69 -25.56 -9.07
N THR A 505 8.18 -26.67 -9.64
CA THR A 505 7.86 -27.07 -11.02
C THR A 505 6.36 -27.25 -11.22
N GLN A 506 5.65 -27.83 -10.24
CA GLN A 506 4.22 -28.01 -10.33
C GLN A 506 3.44 -26.70 -10.25
N ILE A 507 3.87 -25.75 -9.40
CA ILE A 507 3.28 -24.40 -9.34
C ILE A 507 3.48 -23.69 -10.68
N ILE A 508 4.69 -23.76 -11.25
CA ILE A 508 5.00 -23.24 -12.59
C ILE A 508 4.09 -23.89 -13.64
N ASN A 509 3.90 -25.20 -13.62
CA ASN A 509 2.97 -25.87 -14.55
C ASN A 509 1.54 -25.33 -14.45
N TRP A 510 1.08 -24.90 -13.27
CA TRP A 510 -0.24 -24.32 -13.09
C TRP A 510 -0.37 -22.89 -13.62
N THR A 511 0.72 -22.14 -13.77
CA THR A 511 0.66 -20.80 -14.36
C THR A 511 0.34 -20.85 -15.87
N PHE A 512 0.63 -21.98 -16.53
CA PHE A 512 0.25 -22.22 -17.92
C PHE A 512 -1.19 -22.74 -18.08
N SER A 513 -1.91 -23.00 -16.99
CA SER A 513 -3.28 -23.53 -17.07
C SER A 513 -4.29 -22.43 -17.46
N ASN A 514 -5.35 -22.81 -18.17
CA ASN A 514 -6.50 -21.93 -18.45
C ASN A 514 -7.52 -21.92 -17.30
N SER A 515 -7.12 -22.43 -16.14
CA SER A 515 -7.94 -22.56 -14.94
C SER A 515 -7.63 -21.41 -13.99
N PRO A 516 -8.57 -20.97 -13.14
CA PRO A 516 -8.31 -19.86 -12.24
C PRO A 516 -7.26 -20.14 -11.15
N ILE A 517 -6.75 -21.38 -11.07
CA ILE A 517 -5.55 -21.70 -10.30
C ILE A 517 -4.33 -20.92 -10.77
N LYS A 518 -4.30 -20.47 -12.04
CA LYS A 518 -3.23 -19.66 -12.61
C LYS A 518 -2.89 -18.43 -11.76
N ASP A 519 -3.90 -17.66 -11.36
CA ASP A 519 -3.70 -16.43 -10.58
C ASP A 519 -3.17 -16.74 -9.18
N LEU A 520 -3.69 -17.80 -8.55
CA LEU A 520 -3.18 -18.26 -7.25
C LEU A 520 -1.75 -18.81 -7.35
N ALA A 521 -1.43 -19.52 -8.43
CA ALA A 521 -0.08 -20.04 -8.68
C ALA A 521 0.92 -18.90 -8.89
N ASN A 522 0.55 -17.88 -9.68
CA ASN A 522 1.36 -16.68 -9.87
C ASN A 522 1.61 -15.95 -8.54
N ALA A 523 0.57 -15.70 -7.74
CA ALA A 523 0.72 -15.08 -6.42
C ALA A 523 1.60 -15.93 -5.47
N THR A 524 1.45 -17.26 -5.51
CA THR A 524 2.20 -18.16 -4.64
C THR A 524 3.68 -18.25 -5.03
N LEU A 525 4.05 -18.13 -6.31
CA LEU A 525 5.46 -18.14 -6.73
C LEU A 525 6.25 -16.99 -6.09
N VAL A 526 5.62 -15.83 -5.90
CA VAL A 526 6.21 -14.69 -5.19
C VAL A 526 6.49 -15.03 -3.72
N GLU A 527 5.60 -15.82 -3.08
CA GLU A 527 5.73 -16.24 -1.68
C GLU A 527 6.56 -17.53 -1.48
N THR A 528 7.02 -18.17 -2.57
CA THR A 528 7.77 -19.44 -2.57
C THR A 528 9.30 -19.22 -2.52
N GLU A 529 10.08 -20.29 -2.54
CA GLU A 529 11.54 -20.27 -2.71
C GLU A 529 11.92 -19.67 -4.09
N ARG A 530 12.21 -18.37 -4.11
CA ARG A 530 12.39 -17.54 -5.31
C ARG A 530 13.56 -17.98 -6.17
N GLU A 531 14.68 -18.39 -5.59
CA GLU A 531 15.84 -18.85 -6.36
C GLU A 531 15.53 -20.10 -7.18
N THR A 532 14.85 -21.07 -6.57
CA THR A 532 14.42 -22.29 -7.26
C THR A 532 13.39 -21.96 -8.33
N ALA A 533 12.49 -21.00 -8.08
CA ALA A 533 11.54 -20.53 -9.09
C ALA A 533 12.24 -19.86 -10.28
N ILE A 534 13.16 -18.91 -10.04
CA ILE A 534 13.97 -18.26 -11.08
C ILE A 534 14.76 -19.32 -11.85
N SER A 535 15.46 -20.23 -11.15
CA SER A 535 16.25 -21.30 -11.78
C SER A 535 15.39 -22.24 -12.61
N ALA A 536 14.15 -22.53 -12.18
CA ALA A 536 13.23 -23.36 -12.94
C ALA A 536 12.71 -22.65 -14.20
N TRP A 537 12.42 -21.35 -14.12
CA TRP A 537 12.07 -20.55 -15.29
C TRP A 537 13.24 -20.43 -16.29
N GLU A 538 14.46 -20.17 -15.81
CA GLU A 538 15.67 -20.18 -16.64
C GLU A 538 15.87 -21.54 -17.32
N ALA A 539 15.69 -22.64 -16.58
CA ALA A 539 15.78 -23.97 -17.15
C ALA A 539 14.73 -24.20 -18.24
N LEU A 540 13.49 -23.71 -18.08
CA LEU A 540 12.46 -23.81 -19.10
C LEU A 540 12.81 -23.01 -20.36
N ILE A 541 13.37 -21.81 -20.23
CA ILE A 541 13.88 -21.01 -21.35
C ILE A 541 14.94 -21.77 -22.15
N GLN A 542 15.84 -22.47 -21.45
CA GLN A 542 16.99 -23.15 -22.06
C GLN A 542 16.66 -24.54 -22.63
N THR A 543 15.75 -25.28 -21.98
CA THR A 543 15.55 -26.72 -22.27
C THR A 543 14.27 -27.03 -23.04
N SER A 544 13.28 -26.13 -23.03
CA SER A 544 12.03 -26.36 -23.74
C SER A 544 12.23 -26.34 -25.25
N GLN A 545 11.64 -27.32 -25.94
CA GLN A 545 11.57 -27.34 -27.40
C GLN A 545 10.39 -26.52 -27.95
N TYR A 546 9.49 -26.08 -27.07
CA TYR A 546 8.30 -25.32 -27.42
C TYR A 546 8.50 -23.83 -27.14
N GLU A 547 8.41 -23.00 -28.18
CA GLU A 547 8.59 -21.54 -28.10
C GLU A 547 7.59 -20.89 -27.14
N TRP A 548 6.31 -21.27 -27.18
CA TRP A 548 5.32 -20.74 -26.24
C TRP A 548 5.71 -20.96 -24.78
N THR A 549 6.30 -22.11 -24.42
CA THR A 549 6.78 -22.37 -23.06
C THR A 549 7.97 -21.48 -22.70
N ARG A 550 8.89 -21.23 -23.66
CA ARG A 550 10.02 -20.32 -23.47
C ARG A 550 9.54 -18.88 -23.28
N ALA A 551 8.54 -18.45 -24.07
CA ALA A 551 7.92 -17.14 -23.99
C ALA A 551 7.28 -16.89 -22.61
N TYR A 552 6.44 -17.81 -22.14
CA TYR A 552 5.82 -17.70 -20.81
C TYR A 552 6.85 -17.80 -19.68
N ALA A 553 7.94 -18.55 -19.87
CA ALA A 553 9.03 -18.58 -18.90
C ALA A 553 9.79 -17.25 -18.84
N ALA A 554 9.93 -16.56 -19.98
CA ALA A 554 10.46 -15.19 -20.03
C ALA A 554 9.58 -14.23 -19.22
N LEU A 555 8.27 -14.24 -19.49
CA LEU A 555 7.29 -13.45 -18.73
C LEU A 555 7.31 -13.79 -17.23
N GLY A 556 7.46 -15.07 -16.89
CA GLY A 556 7.61 -15.54 -15.51
C GLY A 556 8.81 -14.91 -14.81
N LEU A 557 9.97 -14.84 -15.48
CA LEU A 557 11.15 -14.14 -14.96
C LEU A 557 10.90 -12.64 -14.79
N GLY A 558 10.25 -11.99 -15.77
CA GLY A 558 9.91 -10.56 -15.70
C GLY A 558 9.15 -10.18 -14.42
N ASN A 559 8.27 -11.07 -13.95
CA ASN A 559 7.44 -10.81 -12.77
C ASN A 559 8.13 -11.07 -11.42
N ILE A 560 9.15 -11.93 -11.39
CA ILE A 560 9.74 -12.39 -10.12
C ILE A 560 11.23 -12.06 -9.97
N ALA A 561 11.90 -11.54 -11.00
CA ALA A 561 13.36 -11.42 -11.03
C ALA A 561 13.94 -9.99 -11.19
N PRO A 562 13.36 -8.91 -10.60
CA PRO A 562 13.98 -7.58 -10.66
C PRO A 562 15.44 -7.61 -10.20
N GLY A 563 16.34 -7.08 -11.04
CA GLY A 563 17.78 -6.99 -10.81
C GLY A 563 18.55 -8.31 -10.84
N ASN A 564 17.92 -9.45 -11.17
CA ASN A 564 18.62 -10.74 -11.14
C ASN A 564 19.49 -10.94 -12.41
N GLU A 565 20.81 -10.88 -12.24
CA GLU A 565 21.79 -11.01 -13.33
C GLU A 565 21.68 -12.29 -14.17
N LYS A 566 21.28 -13.42 -13.57
CA LYS A 566 21.13 -14.68 -14.30
C LYS A 566 19.86 -14.66 -15.15
N ALA A 567 18.75 -14.15 -14.60
CA ALA A 567 17.51 -13.97 -15.33
C ALA A 567 17.70 -13.00 -16.49
N ILE A 568 18.34 -11.85 -16.25
CA ILE A 568 18.70 -10.87 -17.29
C ILE A 568 19.54 -11.54 -18.39
N SER A 569 20.58 -12.28 -18.01
CA SER A 569 21.43 -12.98 -18.97
C SER A 569 20.66 -14.04 -19.78
N ALA A 570 19.72 -14.75 -19.15
CA ALA A 570 18.87 -15.73 -19.81
C ALA A 570 17.90 -15.08 -20.82
N LEU A 571 17.29 -13.95 -20.47
CA LEU A 571 16.41 -13.18 -21.35
C LEU A 571 17.19 -12.57 -22.53
N VAL A 572 18.37 -11.99 -22.29
CA VAL A 572 19.26 -11.49 -23.36
C VAL A 572 19.65 -12.62 -24.33
N ALA A 573 20.00 -13.79 -23.80
CA ALA A 573 20.29 -14.95 -24.63
C ALA A 573 19.04 -15.44 -25.39
N LEU A 574 17.86 -15.37 -24.78
CA LEU A 574 16.60 -15.75 -25.40
C LEU A 574 16.26 -14.88 -26.62
N ILE A 575 16.44 -13.56 -26.50
CA ILE A 575 16.28 -12.60 -27.61
C ILE A 575 17.16 -13.00 -28.80
N SER A 576 18.43 -13.35 -28.53
CA SER A 576 19.40 -13.68 -29.59
C SER A 576 19.19 -15.07 -30.20
N THR A 577 18.57 -16.01 -29.48
CA THR A 577 18.48 -17.42 -29.89
C THR A 577 17.11 -17.84 -30.42
N SER A 578 16.02 -17.15 -30.04
CA SER A 578 14.69 -17.50 -30.52
C SER A 578 14.38 -16.85 -31.87
N GLN A 579 13.80 -17.65 -32.77
CA GLN A 579 13.26 -17.17 -34.04
C GLN A 579 11.77 -16.81 -33.93
N ASP A 580 11.13 -17.13 -32.81
CA ASP A 580 9.71 -16.86 -32.57
C ASP A 580 9.50 -15.43 -32.04
N GLU A 581 8.66 -14.66 -32.76
CA GLU A 581 8.40 -13.24 -32.47
C GLU A 581 7.82 -13.04 -31.06
N LEU A 582 6.82 -13.84 -30.69
CA LEU A 582 6.17 -13.73 -29.38
C LEU A 582 7.15 -14.01 -28.22
N THR A 583 8.03 -14.99 -28.41
CA THR A 583 9.08 -15.32 -27.44
C THR A 583 10.07 -14.18 -27.26
N ARG A 584 10.47 -13.51 -28.36
CA ARG A 584 11.34 -12.33 -28.28
C ARG A 584 10.64 -11.15 -27.63
N ALA A 585 9.40 -10.87 -28.01
CA ALA A 585 8.59 -9.79 -27.42
C ALA A 585 8.47 -9.93 -25.89
N TYR A 586 8.10 -11.12 -25.38
CA TYR A 586 8.03 -11.33 -23.93
C TYR A 586 9.40 -11.26 -23.24
N ALA A 587 10.47 -11.63 -23.93
CA ALA A 587 11.82 -11.48 -23.38
C ALA A 587 12.24 -10.01 -23.28
N VAL A 588 11.89 -9.21 -24.29
CA VAL A 588 12.11 -7.76 -24.35
C VAL A 588 11.30 -7.05 -23.26
N GLU A 589 9.97 -7.26 -23.21
CA GLU A 589 9.09 -6.70 -22.17
C GLU A 589 9.56 -7.07 -20.76
N SER A 590 10.02 -8.31 -20.57
CA SER A 590 10.53 -8.75 -19.27
C SER A 590 11.85 -8.06 -18.89
N LEU A 591 12.71 -7.72 -19.85
CA LEU A 591 13.93 -6.94 -19.59
C LEU A 591 13.58 -5.51 -19.17
N GLY A 592 12.57 -4.88 -19.80
CA GLY A 592 12.05 -3.57 -19.39
C GLY A 592 11.77 -3.50 -17.88
N LYS A 593 11.09 -4.53 -17.37
CA LYS A 593 10.70 -4.62 -15.94
C LYS A 593 11.85 -4.93 -14.98
N ILE A 594 12.83 -5.73 -15.39
CA ILE A 594 13.81 -6.30 -14.44
C ILE A 594 15.22 -5.73 -14.57
N ALA A 595 15.52 -4.95 -15.61
CA ALA A 595 16.88 -4.57 -15.97
C ALA A 595 17.17 -3.04 -15.98
N PRO A 596 16.63 -2.22 -15.05
CA PRO A 596 16.92 -0.78 -15.03
C PRO A 596 18.44 -0.54 -14.89
N GLY A 597 19.01 0.22 -15.84
CA GLY A 597 20.44 0.52 -15.90
C GLY A 597 21.36 -0.64 -16.26
N ASN A 598 20.86 -1.80 -16.69
CA ASN A 598 21.71 -2.95 -17.02
C ASN A 598 22.32 -2.83 -18.44
N GLU A 599 23.63 -2.61 -18.52
CA GLU A 599 24.36 -2.43 -19.78
C GLU A 599 24.21 -3.58 -20.79
N LYS A 600 24.07 -4.84 -20.32
CA LYS A 600 23.90 -5.99 -21.23
C LYS A 600 22.51 -6.01 -21.84
N ALA A 601 21.48 -5.69 -21.04
CA ALA A 601 20.10 -5.59 -21.52
C ALA A 601 19.99 -4.45 -22.54
N ILE A 602 20.49 -3.26 -22.19
CA ILE A 602 20.53 -2.09 -23.09
C ILE A 602 21.21 -2.44 -24.42
N SER A 603 22.41 -3.01 -24.37
CA SER A 603 23.14 -3.40 -25.60
C SER A 603 22.39 -4.43 -26.45
N ALA A 604 21.63 -5.34 -25.81
CA ALA A 604 20.85 -6.35 -26.51
C ALA A 604 19.62 -5.75 -27.21
N LEU A 605 18.92 -4.83 -26.54
CA LEU A 605 17.77 -4.12 -27.12
C LEU A 605 18.21 -3.20 -28.28
N GLU A 606 19.33 -2.48 -28.14
CA GLU A 606 19.93 -1.72 -29.24
C GLU A 606 20.24 -2.59 -30.47
N ALA A 607 20.87 -3.75 -30.23
CA ALA A 607 21.14 -4.71 -31.28
C ALA A 607 19.83 -5.20 -31.93
N LEU A 608 18.79 -5.43 -31.15
CA LEU A 608 17.49 -5.88 -31.67
C LEU A 608 16.81 -4.81 -32.55
N ILE A 609 16.83 -3.54 -32.13
CA ILE A 609 16.31 -2.40 -32.91
C ILE A 609 17.00 -2.31 -34.29
N SER A 610 18.31 -2.56 -34.34
CA SER A 610 19.11 -2.43 -35.55
C SER A 610 19.09 -3.67 -36.47
N THR A 611 18.80 -4.85 -35.94
CA THR A 611 18.91 -6.12 -36.68
C THR A 611 17.58 -6.76 -37.03
N SER A 612 16.52 -6.53 -36.23
CA SER A 612 15.20 -7.09 -36.49
C SER A 612 14.57 -6.50 -37.75
N GLN A 613 13.85 -7.33 -38.50
CA GLN A 613 13.01 -6.90 -39.63
C GLN A 613 11.54 -6.79 -39.23
N ASP A 614 11.18 -7.27 -38.04
CA ASP A 614 9.83 -7.19 -37.51
C ASP A 614 9.65 -5.88 -36.75
N GLU A 615 8.75 -5.02 -37.22
CA GLU A 615 8.52 -3.69 -36.66
C GLU A 615 7.94 -3.78 -35.24
N SER A 616 7.09 -4.78 -34.93
CA SER A 616 6.59 -4.95 -33.55
C SER A 616 7.72 -5.22 -32.57
N THR A 617 8.65 -6.10 -32.92
CA THR A 617 9.82 -6.40 -32.08
C THR A 617 10.74 -5.19 -31.92
N ARG A 618 10.92 -4.37 -32.96
CA ARG A 618 11.71 -3.14 -32.87
C ARG A 618 11.04 -2.11 -31.95
N ARG A 619 9.72 -2.00 -32.02
CA ARG A 619 8.88 -1.14 -31.20
C ARG A 619 8.92 -1.56 -29.72
N ASP A 620 8.68 -2.83 -29.42
CA ASP A 620 8.75 -3.36 -28.05
C ASP A 620 10.16 -3.13 -27.44
N ALA A 621 11.21 -3.23 -28.27
CA ALA A 621 12.59 -2.95 -27.85
C ALA A 621 12.85 -1.46 -27.60
N ALA A 622 12.18 -0.57 -28.34
CA ALA A 622 12.23 0.87 -28.11
C ALA A 622 11.57 1.25 -26.78
N GLU A 623 10.35 0.76 -26.55
CA GLU A 623 9.61 0.94 -25.30
C GLU A 623 10.42 0.44 -24.10
N SER A 624 10.99 -0.77 -24.19
CA SER A 624 11.82 -1.32 -23.12
C SER A 624 13.12 -0.52 -22.88
N LEU A 625 13.66 0.18 -23.90
CA LEU A 625 14.79 1.10 -23.70
C LEU A 625 14.35 2.37 -22.97
N GLY A 626 13.13 2.87 -23.23
CA GLY A 626 12.50 3.96 -22.49
C GLY A 626 12.51 3.69 -20.97
N GLU A 627 12.07 2.48 -20.60
CA GLU A 627 11.96 2.08 -19.19
C GLU A 627 13.33 1.91 -18.48
N ILE A 628 14.36 1.40 -19.17
CA ILE A 628 15.59 0.94 -18.49
C ILE A 628 16.80 1.86 -18.69
N ALA A 629 16.75 2.82 -19.61
CA ALA A 629 17.95 3.53 -20.08
C ALA A 629 17.93 5.06 -19.89
N PRO A 630 17.48 5.61 -18.74
CA PRO A 630 17.46 7.06 -18.53
C PRO A 630 18.86 7.66 -18.68
N GLY A 631 19.01 8.62 -19.59
CA GLY A 631 20.28 9.30 -19.89
C GLY A 631 21.34 8.46 -20.63
N ASN A 632 21.00 7.27 -21.14
CA ASN A 632 21.99 6.44 -21.85
C ASN A 632 22.18 6.89 -23.30
N GLU A 633 23.36 7.42 -23.63
CA GLU A 633 23.70 7.94 -24.96
C GLU A 633 23.55 6.94 -26.12
N LYS A 634 23.79 5.64 -25.86
CA LYS A 634 23.66 4.63 -26.91
C LYS A 634 22.20 4.29 -27.17
N ALA A 635 21.39 4.17 -26.11
CA ALA A 635 19.94 3.99 -26.24
C ALA A 635 19.31 5.16 -26.99
N ILE A 636 19.66 6.40 -26.63
CA ILE A 636 19.23 7.62 -27.34
C ILE A 636 19.59 7.54 -28.83
N SER A 637 20.84 7.16 -29.15
CA SER A 637 21.29 7.04 -30.53
C SER A 637 20.55 5.93 -31.31
N ALA A 638 20.17 4.83 -30.64
CA ALA A 638 19.41 3.75 -31.24
C ALA A 638 17.96 4.15 -31.54
N LEU A 639 17.32 4.88 -30.62
CA LEU A 639 15.96 5.42 -30.82
C LEU A 639 15.94 6.49 -31.93
N GLU A 640 16.93 7.38 -31.99
CA GLU A 640 17.11 8.32 -33.10
C GLU A 640 17.23 7.59 -34.45
N ALA A 641 18.07 6.56 -34.50
CA ALA A 641 18.22 5.72 -35.69
C ALA A 641 16.89 5.02 -36.05
N LEU A 642 16.12 4.56 -35.07
CA LEU A 642 14.82 3.93 -35.27
C LEU A 642 13.80 4.88 -35.91
N ILE A 643 13.69 6.10 -35.36
CA ILE A 643 12.80 7.17 -35.88
C ILE A 643 13.11 7.49 -37.35
N SER A 644 14.39 7.52 -37.71
CA SER A 644 14.84 7.89 -39.05
C SER A 644 14.78 6.75 -40.07
N THR A 645 14.85 5.50 -39.63
CA THR A 645 14.95 4.33 -40.51
C THR A 645 13.64 3.55 -40.68
N SER A 646 12.77 3.51 -39.65
CA SER A 646 11.50 2.81 -39.75
C SER A 646 10.54 3.51 -40.72
N GLN A 647 9.72 2.72 -41.40
CA GLN A 647 8.59 3.19 -42.21
C GLN A 647 7.25 2.98 -41.50
N ASP A 648 7.26 2.30 -40.35
CA ASP A 648 6.07 2.06 -39.53
C ASP A 648 5.86 3.22 -38.56
N GLU A 649 4.75 3.94 -38.70
CA GLU A 649 4.49 5.14 -37.91
C GLU A 649 4.32 4.82 -36.41
N SER A 650 3.72 3.67 -36.05
CA SER A 650 3.63 3.26 -34.64
C SER A 650 5.01 3.05 -34.02
N THR A 651 5.92 2.42 -34.75
CA THR A 651 7.31 2.21 -34.28
C THR A 651 8.07 3.51 -34.13
N ARG A 652 7.90 4.46 -35.06
CA ARG A 652 8.55 5.79 -34.98
C ARG A 652 8.01 6.59 -33.81
N ARG A 653 6.71 6.50 -33.56
CA ARG A 653 6.01 7.19 -32.48
C ARG A 653 6.43 6.67 -31.10
N ASP A 654 6.40 5.36 -30.87
CA ASP A 654 6.79 4.79 -29.58
C ASP A 654 8.30 5.01 -29.30
N ALA A 655 9.13 5.08 -30.36
CA ALA A 655 10.53 5.49 -30.24
C ALA A 655 10.70 6.99 -29.89
N ALA A 656 9.78 7.84 -30.33
CA ALA A 656 9.76 9.26 -29.97
C ALA A 656 9.33 9.47 -28.51
N GLU A 657 8.29 8.76 -28.07
CA GLU A 657 7.85 8.71 -26.67
C GLU A 657 9.00 8.25 -25.76
N SER A 658 9.67 7.16 -26.12
CA SER A 658 10.83 6.66 -25.37
C SER A 658 11.98 7.68 -25.29
N LEU A 659 12.18 8.53 -26.31
CA LEU A 659 13.16 9.63 -26.23
C LEU A 659 12.70 10.73 -25.26
N GLY A 660 11.41 11.00 -25.17
CA GLY A 660 10.82 11.90 -24.17
C GLY A 660 11.20 11.49 -22.74
N GLU A 661 11.08 10.20 -22.45
CA GLU A 661 11.37 9.66 -21.12
C GLU A 661 12.87 9.69 -20.75
N ILE A 662 13.76 9.36 -21.69
CA ILE A 662 15.18 9.09 -21.37
C ILE A 662 16.14 10.24 -21.68
N ALA A 663 15.71 11.26 -22.44
CA ALA A 663 16.63 12.22 -23.06
C ALA A 663 16.41 13.70 -22.66
N PRO A 664 16.18 14.05 -21.38
CA PRO A 664 15.98 15.45 -20.97
C PRO A 664 17.18 16.32 -21.34
N GLY A 665 16.95 17.36 -22.14
CA GLY A 665 17.96 18.29 -22.63
C GLY A 665 18.94 17.74 -23.68
N ASN A 666 18.70 16.56 -24.26
CA ASN A 666 19.61 15.99 -25.26
C ASN A 666 19.36 16.60 -26.66
N GLU A 667 20.37 17.31 -27.17
CA GLU A 667 20.29 18.01 -28.47
C GLU A 667 20.02 17.10 -29.68
N LYS A 668 20.47 15.83 -29.64
CA LYS A 668 20.21 14.88 -30.74
C LYS A 668 18.77 14.40 -30.69
N ALA A 669 18.27 14.05 -29.50
CA ALA A 669 16.87 13.67 -29.32
C ALA A 669 15.93 14.79 -29.78
N ILE A 670 16.20 16.03 -29.36
CA ILE A 670 15.46 17.22 -29.79
C ILE A 670 15.47 17.35 -31.33
N SER A 671 16.64 17.19 -31.96
CA SER A 671 16.75 17.28 -33.42
C SER A 671 16.00 16.15 -34.14
N ALA A 672 15.97 14.95 -33.57
CA ALA A 672 15.26 13.80 -34.10
C ALA A 672 13.73 13.99 -34.04
N LEU A 673 13.22 14.48 -32.91
CA LEU A 673 11.81 14.79 -32.73
C LEU A 673 11.36 15.94 -33.64
N GLU A 674 12.18 16.99 -33.80
CA GLU A 674 11.94 18.07 -34.78
C GLU A 674 11.84 17.51 -36.21
N ALA A 675 12.78 16.64 -36.59
CA ALA A 675 12.74 15.98 -37.89
C ALA A 675 11.49 15.10 -38.04
N LEU A 676 11.06 14.41 -36.99
CA LEU A 676 9.86 13.57 -36.99
C LEU A 676 8.59 14.39 -37.23
N ILE A 677 8.42 15.50 -36.50
CA ILE A 677 7.29 16.45 -36.65
C ILE A 677 7.18 16.98 -38.08
N SER A 678 8.32 17.25 -38.72
CA SER A 678 8.38 17.86 -40.05
C SER A 678 8.28 16.85 -41.20
N THR A 679 8.63 15.58 -40.96
CA THR A 679 8.68 14.55 -42.02
C THR A 679 7.51 13.57 -42.00
N SER A 680 6.94 13.26 -40.83
CA SER A 680 5.80 12.33 -40.74
C SER A 680 4.54 12.92 -41.38
N GLN A 681 3.73 12.04 -41.97
CA GLN A 681 2.39 12.36 -42.48
C GLN A 681 1.29 11.89 -41.52
N ASP A 682 1.65 11.13 -40.49
CA ASP A 682 0.72 10.64 -39.48
C ASP A 682 0.60 11.66 -38.34
N GLU A 683 -0.61 12.17 -38.14
CA GLU A 683 -0.86 13.23 -37.14
C GLU A 683 -0.63 12.73 -35.72
N SER A 684 -0.91 11.45 -35.40
CA SER A 684 -0.63 10.90 -34.07
C SER A 684 0.87 10.88 -33.77
N THR A 685 1.68 10.48 -34.75
CA THR A 685 3.14 10.45 -34.63
C THR A 685 3.72 11.87 -34.48
N ARG A 686 3.20 12.85 -35.22
CA ARG A 686 3.64 14.25 -35.09
C ARG A 686 3.27 14.84 -33.73
N ARG A 687 2.09 14.49 -33.22
CA ARG A 687 1.58 14.93 -31.92
C ARG A 687 2.39 14.37 -30.77
N ASP A 688 2.61 13.06 -30.73
CA ASP A 688 3.36 12.44 -29.63
C ASP A 688 4.84 12.90 -29.67
N ALA A 689 5.41 13.14 -30.86
CA ALA A 689 6.74 13.78 -30.98
C ALA A 689 6.78 15.24 -30.48
N ALA A 690 5.66 15.96 -30.57
CA ALA A 690 5.53 17.31 -30.03
C ALA A 690 5.43 17.30 -28.50
N GLU A 691 4.68 16.36 -27.94
CA GLU A 691 4.59 16.11 -26.49
C GLU A 691 5.97 15.77 -25.92
N SER A 692 6.71 14.84 -26.54
CA SER A 692 8.08 14.52 -26.11
C SER A 692 9.04 15.71 -26.18
N LEU A 693 8.85 16.67 -27.12
CA LEU A 693 9.61 17.92 -27.12
C LEU A 693 9.25 18.82 -25.95
N GLY A 694 7.98 18.84 -25.52
CA GLY A 694 7.51 19.52 -24.32
C GLY A 694 8.27 19.08 -23.08
N GLU A 695 8.45 17.76 -22.93
CA GLU A 695 9.12 17.15 -21.78
C GLU A 695 10.63 17.43 -21.75
N ILE A 696 11.32 17.33 -22.89
CA ILE A 696 12.79 17.30 -22.91
C ILE A 696 13.46 18.64 -23.26
N ALA A 697 12.72 19.63 -23.77
CA ALA A 697 13.32 20.80 -24.41
C ALA A 697 12.97 22.17 -23.77
N PRO A 698 12.99 22.33 -22.43
CA PRO A 698 12.66 23.60 -21.79
C PRO A 698 13.60 24.72 -22.26
N GLY A 699 13.02 25.77 -22.86
CA GLY A 699 13.73 26.92 -23.39
C GLY A 699 14.48 26.71 -24.71
N ASN A 700 14.36 25.56 -25.37
CA ASN A 700 15.09 25.29 -26.61
C ASN A 700 14.43 25.99 -27.82
N GLU A 701 15.18 26.89 -28.49
CA GLU A 701 14.64 27.70 -29.60
C GLU A 701 14.21 26.88 -30.82
N LYS A 702 14.86 25.75 -31.09
CA LYS A 702 14.50 24.88 -32.22
C LYS A 702 13.20 24.14 -31.94
N ALA A 703 13.07 23.57 -30.74
CA ALA A 703 11.84 22.92 -30.31
C ALA A 703 10.65 23.88 -30.37
N ILE A 704 10.82 25.10 -29.84
CA ILE A 704 9.80 26.16 -29.92
C ILE A 704 9.42 26.47 -31.38
N SER A 705 10.40 26.57 -32.28
CA SER A 705 10.15 26.84 -33.70
C SER A 705 9.44 25.67 -34.40
N ALA A 706 9.75 24.43 -34.01
CA ALA A 706 9.11 23.23 -34.55
C ALA A 706 7.64 23.14 -34.13
N LEU A 707 7.35 23.39 -32.85
CA LEU A 707 5.98 23.43 -32.32
C LEU A 707 5.16 24.57 -32.93
N GLU A 708 5.74 25.76 -33.10
CA GLU A 708 5.11 26.88 -33.82
C GLU A 708 4.73 26.49 -35.25
N ALA A 709 5.65 25.85 -35.97
CA ALA A 709 5.40 25.36 -37.32
C ALA A 709 4.30 24.29 -37.33
N LEU A 710 4.28 23.39 -36.36
CA LEU A 710 3.28 22.34 -36.21
C LEU A 710 1.86 22.93 -36.03
N ILE A 711 1.71 23.89 -35.11
CA ILE A 711 0.45 24.62 -34.87
C ILE A 711 -0.07 25.29 -36.14
N SER A 712 0.84 25.82 -36.95
CA SER A 712 0.51 26.58 -38.16
C SER A 712 0.21 25.71 -39.38
N THR A 713 0.76 24.50 -39.43
CA THR A 713 0.71 23.63 -40.63
C THR A 713 -0.25 22.46 -40.50
N SER A 714 -0.45 21.90 -39.29
CA SER A 714 -1.37 20.77 -39.08
C SER A 714 -2.81 21.20 -39.34
N GLN A 715 -3.61 20.27 -39.87
CA GLN A 715 -5.07 20.41 -39.99
C GLN A 715 -5.80 19.63 -38.89
N ASP A 716 -5.09 18.80 -38.13
CA ASP A 716 -5.66 18.04 -37.02
C ASP A 716 -5.66 18.89 -35.74
N GLU A 717 -6.84 19.12 -35.19
CA GLU A 717 -7.00 20.00 -34.03
C GLU A 717 -6.35 19.41 -32.77
N SER A 718 -6.32 18.08 -32.60
CA SER A 718 -5.65 17.45 -31.45
C SER A 718 -4.14 17.69 -31.50
N THR A 719 -3.54 17.54 -32.68
CA THR A 719 -2.11 17.80 -32.91
C THR A 719 -1.74 19.26 -32.66
N ARG A 720 -2.57 20.20 -33.11
CA ARG A 720 -2.35 21.64 -32.88
C ARG A 720 -2.47 22.00 -31.39
N ARG A 721 -3.40 21.36 -30.69
CA ARG A 721 -3.66 21.56 -29.26
C ARG A 721 -2.50 21.06 -28.40
N ASP A 722 -2.05 19.83 -28.61
CA ASP A 722 -0.98 19.25 -27.79
C ASP A 722 0.37 19.94 -28.08
N ALA A 723 0.59 20.43 -29.32
CA ALA A 723 1.72 21.30 -29.64
C ALA A 723 1.64 22.68 -28.96
N ALA A 724 0.44 23.19 -28.71
CA ALA A 724 0.22 24.44 -27.97
C ALA A 724 0.48 24.26 -26.47
N GLU A 725 0.03 23.15 -25.89
CA GLU A 725 0.35 22.74 -24.52
C GLU A 725 1.86 22.61 -24.32
N SER A 726 2.53 21.90 -25.22
CA SER A 726 4.00 21.75 -25.21
C SER A 726 4.73 23.11 -25.26
N LEU A 727 4.21 24.10 -26.02
CA LEU A 727 4.75 25.47 -25.99
C LEU A 727 4.53 26.16 -24.63
N GLY A 728 3.40 25.89 -23.97
CA GLY A 728 3.11 26.36 -22.61
C GLY A 728 4.19 25.93 -21.61
N GLU A 729 4.64 24.68 -21.73
CA GLU A 729 5.64 24.10 -20.83
C GLU A 729 7.07 24.64 -21.10
N ILE A 730 7.47 24.74 -22.37
CA ILE A 730 8.88 24.99 -22.71
C ILE A 730 9.21 26.46 -22.99
N ALA A 731 8.22 27.34 -23.17
CA ALA A 731 8.45 28.68 -23.74
C ALA A 731 8.06 29.87 -22.83
N PRO A 732 8.39 29.88 -21.51
CA PRO A 732 8.04 31.00 -20.64
C PRO A 732 8.64 32.32 -21.13
N GLY A 733 7.79 33.30 -21.40
CA GLY A 733 8.16 34.63 -21.89
C GLY A 733 8.60 34.71 -23.35
N ASN A 734 8.49 33.64 -24.15
CA ASN A 734 8.93 33.64 -25.55
C ASN A 734 7.90 34.35 -26.46
N GLU A 735 8.32 35.44 -27.12
CA GLU A 735 7.43 36.25 -27.97
C GLU A 735 6.86 35.50 -29.18
N LYS A 736 7.60 34.54 -29.75
CA LYS A 736 7.13 33.75 -30.90
C LYS A 736 6.07 32.74 -30.45
N ALA A 737 6.32 32.03 -29.35
CA ALA A 737 5.35 31.11 -28.77
C ALA A 737 4.04 31.83 -28.41
N ILE A 738 4.14 33.00 -27.77
CA ILE A 738 2.98 33.85 -27.46
C ILE A 738 2.22 34.22 -28.75
N SER A 739 2.92 34.65 -29.79
CA SER A 739 2.30 35.02 -31.08
C SER A 739 1.62 33.82 -31.77
N ALA A 740 2.20 32.61 -31.66
CA ALA A 740 1.65 31.39 -32.22
C ALA A 740 0.35 30.97 -31.50
N LEU A 741 0.34 31.01 -30.16
CA LEU A 741 -0.85 30.71 -29.36
C LEU A 741 -1.96 31.74 -29.60
N GLU A 742 -1.63 33.02 -29.74
CA GLU A 742 -2.59 34.07 -30.11
C GLU A 742 -3.23 33.81 -31.48
N ALA A 743 -2.41 33.44 -32.47
CA ALA A 743 -2.89 33.06 -33.79
C ALA A 743 -3.77 31.82 -33.73
N LEU A 744 -3.42 30.82 -32.92
CA LEU A 744 -4.19 29.59 -32.72
C LEU A 744 -5.59 29.88 -32.14
N ILE A 745 -5.67 30.70 -31.08
CA ILE A 745 -6.93 31.15 -30.46
C ILE A 745 -7.85 31.84 -31.48
N SER A 746 -7.25 32.60 -32.40
CA SER A 746 -7.96 33.42 -33.38
C SER A 746 -8.40 32.64 -34.62
N THR A 747 -7.68 31.58 -34.98
CA THR A 747 -7.87 30.86 -36.24
C THR A 747 -8.59 29.51 -36.09
N SER A 748 -8.40 28.80 -34.96
CA SER A 748 -9.07 27.52 -34.73
C SER A 748 -10.58 27.70 -34.57
N GLN A 749 -11.34 26.72 -35.04
CA GLN A 749 -12.78 26.61 -34.80
C GLN A 749 -13.10 25.60 -33.68
N ASP A 750 -12.12 24.80 -33.25
CA ASP A 750 -12.29 23.84 -32.17
C ASP A 750 -12.12 24.53 -30.82
N GLU A 751 -13.15 24.41 -29.99
CA GLU A 751 -13.20 25.11 -28.70
C GLU A 751 -12.17 24.55 -27.70
N SER A 752 -11.88 23.24 -27.74
CA SER A 752 -10.87 22.63 -26.87
C SER A 752 -9.47 23.17 -27.22
N THR A 753 -9.14 23.26 -28.50
CA THR A 753 -7.87 23.78 -28.99
C THR A 753 -7.68 25.25 -28.61
N ARG A 754 -8.73 26.07 -28.75
CA ARG A 754 -8.69 27.48 -28.35
C ARG A 754 -8.53 27.64 -26.84
N ARG A 755 -9.15 26.76 -26.06
CA ARG A 755 -9.09 26.75 -24.59
C ARG A 755 -7.68 26.41 -24.10
N ASP A 756 -7.07 25.34 -24.60
CA ASP A 756 -5.77 24.89 -24.12
C ASP A 756 -4.65 25.83 -24.58
N ALA A 757 -4.80 26.47 -25.77
CA ALA A 757 -3.94 27.58 -26.19
C ALA A 757 -4.07 28.82 -25.29
N ALA A 758 -5.26 29.09 -24.76
CA ALA A 758 -5.50 30.17 -23.81
C ALA A 758 -4.89 29.88 -22.43
N GLU A 759 -4.98 28.63 -21.97
CA GLU A 759 -4.31 28.15 -20.77
C GLU A 759 -2.79 28.30 -20.88
N SER A 760 -2.21 27.84 -21.99
CA SER A 760 -0.78 27.97 -22.29
C SER A 760 -0.32 29.43 -22.29
N LEU A 761 -1.10 30.36 -22.86
CA LEU A 761 -0.83 31.81 -22.75
C LEU A 761 -0.86 32.30 -21.29
N GLY A 762 -1.75 31.75 -20.48
CA GLY A 762 -1.87 32.03 -19.05
C GLY A 762 -0.61 31.68 -18.26
N GLU A 763 0.18 30.71 -18.74
CA GLU A 763 1.40 30.24 -18.09
C GLU A 763 2.64 30.99 -18.58
N ILE A 764 2.74 31.25 -19.88
CA ILE A 764 3.97 31.80 -20.47
C ILE A 764 4.00 33.32 -20.60
N ALA A 765 2.88 34.03 -20.43
CA ALA A 765 2.76 35.44 -20.82
C ALA A 765 2.42 36.43 -19.68
N PRO A 766 3.04 36.36 -18.47
CA PRO A 766 2.71 37.27 -17.37
C PRO A 766 2.95 38.74 -17.77
N GLY A 767 1.90 39.57 -17.67
CA GLY A 767 1.94 41.00 -18.01
C GLY A 767 2.03 41.33 -19.50
N ASN A 768 1.89 40.36 -20.42
CA ASN A 768 1.98 40.62 -21.86
C ASN A 768 0.68 41.22 -22.41
N GLU A 769 0.75 42.43 -22.98
CA GLU A 769 -0.43 43.16 -23.48
C GLU A 769 -1.15 42.48 -24.66
N LYS A 770 -0.42 41.74 -25.51
CA LYS A 770 -1.02 41.03 -26.64
C LYS A 770 -1.76 39.78 -26.18
N ALA A 771 -1.16 39.01 -25.26
CA ALA A 771 -1.82 37.85 -24.65
C ALA A 771 -3.08 38.28 -23.89
N ILE A 772 -3.00 39.38 -23.13
CA ILE A 772 -4.17 40.01 -22.48
C ILE A 772 -5.27 40.31 -23.50
N SER A 773 -4.92 40.96 -24.61
CA SER A 773 -5.88 41.32 -25.66
C SER A 773 -6.52 40.10 -26.33
N ALA A 774 -5.74 39.04 -26.57
CA ALA A 774 -6.22 37.80 -27.17
C ALA A 774 -7.20 37.05 -26.23
N LEU A 775 -6.87 36.96 -24.94
CA LEU A 775 -7.75 36.35 -23.93
C LEU A 775 -9.05 37.15 -23.76
N GLU A 776 -8.97 38.50 -23.74
CA GLU A 776 -10.16 39.36 -23.72
C GLU A 776 -11.07 39.16 -24.95
N ALA A 777 -10.48 39.01 -26.13
CA ALA A 777 -11.20 38.72 -27.35
C ALA A 777 -11.84 37.33 -27.32
N LEU A 778 -11.12 36.31 -26.83
CA LEU A 778 -11.60 34.93 -26.69
C LEU A 778 -12.83 34.86 -25.77
N ILE A 779 -12.76 35.51 -24.61
CA ILE A 779 -13.87 35.65 -23.66
C ILE A 779 -15.10 36.26 -24.33
N SER A 780 -14.90 37.26 -25.19
CA SER A 780 -15.99 38.01 -25.81
C SER A 780 -16.62 37.29 -27.01
N THR A 781 -15.87 36.40 -27.67
CA THR A 781 -16.26 35.80 -28.95
C THR A 781 -16.72 34.35 -28.83
N SER A 782 -16.17 33.57 -27.89
CA SER A 782 -16.53 32.15 -27.74
C SER A 782 -17.95 31.97 -27.21
N GLN A 783 -18.69 31.04 -27.80
CA GLN A 783 -20.00 30.60 -27.29
C GLN A 783 -19.86 29.46 -26.27
N ASP A 784 -18.71 28.78 -26.24
CA ASP A 784 -18.44 27.71 -25.29
C ASP A 784 -18.14 28.26 -23.89
N GLU A 785 -18.82 27.71 -22.89
CA GLU A 785 -18.72 28.23 -21.53
C GLU A 785 -17.40 27.83 -20.84
N TRP A 786 -16.79 26.70 -21.23
CA TRP A 786 -15.50 26.25 -20.70
C TRP A 786 -14.36 27.08 -21.28
N THR A 787 -14.34 27.29 -22.60
CA THR A 787 -13.35 28.18 -23.26
C THR A 787 -13.38 29.59 -22.69
N ARG A 788 -14.57 30.19 -22.52
CA ARG A 788 -14.68 31.53 -21.90
C ARG A 788 -14.17 31.56 -20.47
N ARG A 789 -14.36 30.47 -19.71
CA ARG A 789 -13.92 30.37 -18.32
C ARG A 789 -12.39 30.30 -18.23
N ASP A 790 -11.77 29.36 -18.95
CA ASP A 790 -10.31 29.16 -18.89
C ASP A 790 -9.55 30.35 -19.47
N ALA A 791 -10.11 31.02 -20.49
CA ALA A 791 -9.56 32.28 -20.97
C ALA A 791 -9.60 33.39 -19.90
N ALA A 792 -10.68 33.47 -19.11
CA ALA A 792 -10.80 34.43 -18.01
C ALA A 792 -9.91 34.09 -16.80
N GLU A 793 -9.71 32.81 -16.51
CA GLU A 793 -8.77 32.33 -15.49
C GLU A 793 -7.32 32.65 -15.88
N SER A 794 -6.93 32.32 -17.11
CA SER A 794 -5.62 32.62 -17.68
C SER A 794 -5.34 34.12 -17.69
N LEU A 795 -6.35 34.94 -18.02
CA LEU A 795 -6.26 36.40 -17.95
C LEU A 795 -6.06 36.89 -16.50
N GLY A 796 -6.66 36.21 -15.53
CA GLY A 796 -6.43 36.46 -14.10
C GLY A 796 -5.02 36.11 -13.64
N LYS A 797 -4.40 35.04 -14.19
CA LYS A 797 -3.01 34.65 -13.91
C LYS A 797 -2.02 35.70 -14.45
N ILE A 798 -2.20 36.15 -15.69
CA ILE A 798 -1.24 37.08 -16.35
C ILE A 798 -1.51 38.55 -16.08
N ALA A 799 -2.74 38.93 -15.72
CA ALA A 799 -3.14 40.29 -15.38
C ALA A 799 -4.04 40.33 -14.13
N PRO A 800 -3.48 40.08 -12.93
CA PRO A 800 -4.25 40.11 -11.69
C PRO A 800 -4.99 41.44 -11.50
N GLY A 801 -6.30 41.38 -11.31
CA GLY A 801 -7.16 42.57 -11.17
C GLY A 801 -7.70 43.16 -12.48
N ASN A 802 -7.55 42.48 -13.63
CA ASN A 802 -8.17 42.91 -14.90
C ASN A 802 -9.71 42.93 -14.79
N GLU A 803 -10.32 44.10 -14.98
CA GLU A 803 -11.76 44.31 -14.84
C GLU A 803 -12.62 43.50 -15.83
N LYS A 804 -12.10 43.20 -17.02
CA LYS A 804 -12.81 42.39 -18.02
C LYS A 804 -12.79 40.90 -17.65
N ALA A 805 -11.70 40.38 -17.08
CA ALA A 805 -11.65 39.01 -16.54
C ALA A 805 -12.66 38.84 -15.40
N ILE A 806 -12.71 39.80 -14.47
CA ILE A 806 -13.66 39.82 -13.35
C ILE A 806 -15.10 39.85 -13.88
N SER A 807 -15.41 40.78 -14.80
CA SER A 807 -16.74 40.92 -15.38
C SER A 807 -17.19 39.67 -16.13
N ALA A 808 -16.28 38.99 -16.84
CA ALA A 808 -16.56 37.77 -17.56
C ALA A 808 -16.86 36.57 -16.64
N LEU A 809 -16.08 36.42 -15.56
CA LEU A 809 -16.33 35.39 -14.53
C LEU A 809 -17.64 35.65 -13.78
N GLU A 810 -17.96 36.91 -13.45
CA GLU A 810 -19.25 37.30 -12.86
C GLU A 810 -20.45 37.00 -13.78
N ALA A 811 -20.30 37.26 -15.08
CA ALA A 811 -21.30 36.93 -16.08
C ALA A 811 -21.51 35.41 -16.17
N LEU A 812 -20.44 34.62 -16.27
CA LEU A 812 -20.52 33.15 -16.32
C LEU A 812 -21.21 32.56 -15.09
N ILE A 813 -20.91 33.05 -13.88
CA ILE A 813 -21.59 32.64 -12.63
C ILE A 813 -23.09 32.92 -12.69
N SER A 814 -23.49 34.02 -13.34
CA SER A 814 -24.86 34.52 -13.34
C SER A 814 -25.72 33.94 -14.47
N THR A 815 -25.12 33.60 -15.62
CA THR A 815 -25.87 33.25 -16.84
C THR A 815 -25.75 31.78 -17.27
N SER A 816 -24.70 31.07 -16.84
CA SER A 816 -24.47 29.66 -17.24
C SER A 816 -25.54 28.73 -16.66
N GLN A 817 -26.01 27.76 -17.45
CA GLN A 817 -26.93 26.71 -17.00
C GLN A 817 -26.19 25.52 -16.38
N ASP A 818 -24.89 25.35 -16.66
CA ASP A 818 -24.08 24.26 -16.13
C ASP A 818 -23.59 24.54 -14.69
N GLU A 819 -23.84 23.59 -13.78
CA GLU A 819 -23.53 23.76 -12.36
C GLU A 819 -22.03 23.73 -12.07
N TRP A 820 -21.27 22.97 -12.84
CA TRP A 820 -19.82 22.86 -12.70
C TRP A 820 -19.11 24.12 -13.18
N THR A 821 -19.53 24.67 -14.32
CA THR A 821 -19.07 25.94 -14.88
C THR A 821 -19.31 27.11 -13.93
N ARG A 822 -20.50 27.21 -13.31
CA ARG A 822 -20.77 28.24 -12.27
C ARG A 822 -19.87 28.09 -11.04
N ARG A 823 -19.59 26.86 -10.60
CA ARG A 823 -18.73 26.59 -9.43
C ARG A 823 -17.26 26.92 -9.72
N ASN A 824 -16.75 26.56 -10.88
CA ASN A 824 -15.36 26.82 -11.26
C ASN A 824 -15.12 28.28 -11.62
N ALA A 825 -16.07 28.95 -12.27
CA ALA A 825 -16.01 30.40 -12.47
C ALA A 825 -16.01 31.15 -11.13
N ALA A 826 -16.77 30.67 -10.12
CA ALA A 826 -16.73 31.19 -8.76
C ALA A 826 -15.41 30.91 -8.04
N GLU A 827 -14.77 29.74 -8.25
CA GLU A 827 -13.45 29.41 -7.69
C GLU A 827 -12.33 30.24 -8.35
N SER A 828 -12.39 30.44 -9.66
CA SER A 828 -11.45 31.28 -10.43
C SER A 828 -11.56 32.75 -10.01
N LEU A 829 -12.78 33.26 -9.86
CA LEU A 829 -13.04 34.60 -9.32
C LEU A 829 -12.48 34.74 -7.89
N LYS A 830 -12.45 33.65 -7.12
CA LYS A 830 -11.97 33.55 -5.74
C LYS A 830 -10.46 33.32 -5.63
N GLN A 831 -9.77 32.97 -6.71
CA GLN A 831 -8.30 33.04 -6.83
C GLN A 831 -7.83 34.45 -7.19
N ILE A 832 -8.65 35.21 -7.92
CA ILE A 832 -8.40 36.61 -8.30
C ILE A 832 -8.84 37.60 -7.18
N LEU A 833 -9.69 37.17 -6.23
CA LEU A 833 -10.20 37.95 -5.09
C LEU A 833 -9.73 37.42 -3.72
N THR A 834 -9.41 38.32 -2.79
CA THR A 834 -8.74 38.02 -1.51
C THR A 834 -9.51 37.15 -0.49
N LYS A 835 -8.75 36.51 0.40
CA LYS A 835 -9.03 35.40 1.35
C LYS A 835 -10.19 35.55 2.37
N SER A 836 -10.97 36.64 2.41
CA SER A 836 -11.84 36.97 3.56
C SER A 836 -13.32 36.59 3.44
N GLU A 837 -13.81 36.06 2.30
CA GLU A 837 -15.27 35.94 2.09
C GLU A 837 -15.75 34.52 1.70
N MET A 838 -14.82 33.57 1.58
CA MET A 838 -15.08 32.18 1.16
C MET A 838 -15.96 31.37 2.14
N ALA A 839 -16.14 31.82 3.38
CA ALA A 839 -16.85 31.07 4.42
C ALA A 839 -18.38 31.23 4.43
N LYS A 840 -18.96 32.12 3.61
CA LYS A 840 -20.41 32.40 3.63
C LYS A 840 -21.22 31.76 2.49
N ALA A 841 -20.56 31.20 1.47
CA ALA A 841 -21.21 30.62 0.29
C ALA A 841 -21.57 29.13 0.45
N VAL A 842 -20.89 28.39 1.32
CA VAL A 842 -21.11 26.95 1.58
C VAL A 842 -22.50 26.67 2.19
N THR A 843 -23.12 27.66 2.84
CA THR A 843 -24.35 27.44 3.60
C THR A 843 -25.64 27.49 2.76
N LYS A 844 -25.59 27.74 1.44
CA LYS A 844 -26.80 28.00 0.63
C LYS A 844 -27.13 27.00 -0.49
N LEU A 845 -26.34 25.95 -0.74
CA LEU A 845 -26.56 25.03 -1.87
C LEU A 845 -26.67 23.55 -1.46
N LYS A 846 -27.58 23.21 -0.53
CA LYS A 846 -27.85 21.82 -0.12
C LYS A 846 -29.17 21.22 -0.64
N ASN A 847 -30.07 21.97 -1.28
CA ASN A 847 -31.41 21.44 -1.58
C ASN A 847 -31.78 21.54 -3.07
N LYS A 848 -31.53 20.47 -3.85
CA LYS A 848 -32.55 19.79 -4.68
C LYS A 848 -32.01 18.49 -5.35
N PRO A 849 -32.87 17.50 -5.64
CA PRO A 849 -32.48 16.11 -5.95
C PRO A 849 -32.56 15.77 -7.43
N LEU A 850 -31.69 14.86 -7.89
CA LEU A 850 -31.76 14.18 -9.19
C LEU A 850 -32.08 12.70 -8.99
N GLU A 851 -33.22 12.32 -9.54
CA GLU A 851 -33.71 10.96 -9.77
C GLU A 851 -33.43 10.63 -11.24
N ILE A 852 -33.02 9.40 -11.59
CA ILE A 852 -33.35 8.63 -12.82
C ILE A 852 -32.44 7.39 -13.00
N THR A 853 -33.05 6.25 -12.66
CA THR A 853 -33.18 4.94 -13.34
C THR A 853 -32.00 4.02 -13.76
N TRP A 854 -32.06 2.86 -13.10
CA TRP A 854 -31.66 1.49 -13.42
C TRP A 854 -32.03 0.93 -14.84
N GLN A 855 -31.28 1.28 -15.88
CA GLN A 855 -31.42 0.61 -17.20
C GLN A 855 -30.13 0.18 -17.91
N LEU A 856 -29.00 0.07 -17.19
CA LEU A 856 -27.70 -0.34 -17.77
C LEU A 856 -27.11 -1.66 -17.22
N LEU A 857 -27.85 -2.44 -16.42
CA LEU A 857 -27.35 -3.72 -15.85
C LEU A 857 -27.73 -4.96 -16.69
N ARG A 858 -27.51 -4.87 -18.00
CA ARG A 858 -27.60 -6.00 -18.92
C ARG A 858 -26.46 -5.92 -19.94
N ASN A 859 -25.25 -6.33 -19.55
CA ASN A 859 -24.25 -6.83 -20.49
C ASN A 859 -23.13 -7.60 -19.77
N PHE A 860 -23.09 -8.91 -20.04
CA PHE A 860 -21.92 -9.78 -20.24
C PHE A 860 -20.56 -9.51 -19.53
N SER A 861 -20.55 -9.10 -18.26
CA SER A 861 -19.37 -9.14 -17.38
C SER A 861 -19.50 -10.10 -16.18
N PHE A 862 -20.66 -10.76 -16.03
CA PHE A 862 -21.04 -11.55 -14.86
C PHE A 862 -20.50 -12.99 -14.84
N ASN A 863 -19.20 -13.18 -15.04
CA ASN A 863 -18.52 -14.47 -14.80
C ASN A 863 -17.25 -14.35 -13.94
N LYS A 864 -16.92 -13.15 -13.42
CA LYS A 864 -15.85 -12.95 -12.44
C LYS A 864 -16.39 -13.01 -11.00
N GLU A 865 -17.58 -12.47 -10.75
CA GLU A 865 -18.20 -12.44 -9.42
C GLU A 865 -18.63 -13.84 -8.93
N ALA A 866 -19.02 -14.75 -9.82
CA ALA A 866 -19.40 -16.12 -9.44
C ALA A 866 -18.18 -16.95 -8.97
N TYR A 867 -17.01 -16.73 -9.59
CA TYR A 867 -15.76 -17.37 -9.18
C TYR A 867 -15.21 -16.75 -7.87
N GLU A 868 -15.30 -15.43 -7.74
CA GLU A 868 -14.96 -14.69 -6.50
C GLU A 868 -15.85 -15.12 -5.33
N ILE A 869 -17.14 -15.39 -5.54
CA ILE A 869 -18.06 -15.88 -4.50
C ILE A 869 -17.68 -17.27 -4.01
N PHE A 870 -17.30 -18.21 -4.89
CA PHE A 870 -16.86 -19.54 -4.45
C PHE A 870 -15.47 -19.51 -3.80
N SER A 871 -14.56 -18.67 -4.30
CA SER A 871 -13.25 -18.38 -3.68
C SER A 871 -13.41 -17.79 -2.28
N HIS A 872 -14.33 -16.84 -2.11
CA HIS A 872 -14.68 -16.24 -0.84
C HIS A 872 -15.34 -17.23 0.13
N CYS A 873 -16.23 -18.12 -0.34
CA CYS A 873 -16.84 -19.16 0.48
C CYS A 873 -15.84 -20.20 1.00
N ALA A 874 -14.79 -20.51 0.24
CA ALA A 874 -13.72 -21.39 0.71
C ALA A 874 -12.73 -20.69 1.65
N GLN A 875 -12.56 -19.37 1.54
CA GLN A 875 -11.75 -18.55 2.45
C GLN A 875 -12.43 -18.35 3.81
N THR A 876 -13.76 -18.50 3.89
CA THR A 876 -14.56 -18.14 5.07
C THR A 876 -15.14 -19.33 5.84
N LEU A 877 -15.16 -20.54 5.26
CA LEU A 877 -15.75 -21.73 5.90
C LEU A 877 -14.68 -22.76 6.30
N PRO A 878 -14.75 -23.34 7.52
CA PRO A 878 -13.97 -24.52 7.88
C PRO A 878 -14.21 -25.68 6.90
N TYR A 879 -13.16 -26.40 6.51
CA TYR A 879 -13.23 -27.51 5.54
C TYR A 879 -14.38 -28.53 5.78
N PRO A 880 -14.67 -28.98 7.02
CA PRO A 880 -15.81 -29.88 7.27
C PRO A 880 -17.19 -29.28 6.94
N GLU A 881 -17.38 -27.97 7.09
CA GLU A 881 -18.63 -27.27 6.80
C GLU A 881 -18.82 -27.04 5.30
N PHE A 882 -17.74 -26.66 4.61
CA PHE A 882 -17.71 -26.58 3.15
C PHE A 882 -18.03 -27.94 2.51
N TYR A 883 -17.41 -29.02 3.00
CA TYR A 883 -17.65 -30.39 2.54
C TYR A 883 -19.13 -30.81 2.72
N GLN A 884 -19.75 -30.49 3.86
CA GLN A 884 -21.17 -30.78 4.09
C GLN A 884 -22.11 -29.95 3.21
N ALA A 885 -21.76 -28.69 2.92
CA ALA A 885 -22.54 -27.82 2.04
C ALA A 885 -22.46 -28.28 0.57
N TRP A 886 -21.28 -28.67 0.10
CA TRP A 886 -21.03 -29.14 -1.27
C TRP A 886 -21.77 -30.44 -1.62
N HIS A 887 -21.97 -31.32 -0.64
CA HIS A 887 -22.60 -32.64 -0.82
C HIS A 887 -24.10 -32.72 -0.45
N LYS A 888 -24.78 -31.58 -0.17
CA LYS A 888 -26.25 -31.55 0.00
C LYS A 888 -26.98 -31.63 -1.37
N PRO A 889 -28.06 -32.43 -1.52
CA PRO A 889 -28.85 -32.44 -2.74
C PRO A 889 -29.64 -31.12 -2.93
N ARG A 890 -29.76 -30.65 -4.20
CA ARG A 890 -30.50 -29.42 -4.56
C ARG A 890 -31.96 -29.50 -4.12
N ASN A 891 -32.42 -28.50 -3.35
CA ASN A 891 -33.80 -28.38 -2.88
C ASN A 891 -34.70 -27.73 -3.98
N PRO A 892 -35.84 -28.34 -4.40
CA PRO A 892 -36.63 -27.88 -5.55
C PRO A 892 -37.46 -26.59 -5.39
N TRP A 893 -37.45 -25.94 -4.21
CA TRP A 893 -38.47 -24.94 -3.87
C TRP A 893 -38.08 -23.46 -4.08
N ILE A 894 -36.93 -23.14 -4.66
CA ILE A 894 -36.51 -21.74 -4.93
C ILE A 894 -36.81 -21.34 -6.38
N LYS A 895 -38.06 -21.52 -6.82
CA LYS A 895 -38.54 -21.02 -8.13
C LYS A 895 -39.82 -20.17 -8.09
N PRO A 896 -40.76 -20.28 -7.12
CA PRO A 896 -41.98 -19.46 -7.17
C PRO A 896 -41.92 -18.09 -6.46
N LEU A 897 -40.93 -17.81 -5.61
CA LEU A 897 -40.91 -16.58 -4.80
C LEU A 897 -40.35 -15.34 -5.54
N ILE A 898 -39.63 -15.54 -6.66
CA ILE A 898 -39.05 -14.45 -7.44
C ILE A 898 -40.03 -13.94 -8.52
N ILE A 899 -41.02 -14.75 -8.92
CA ILE A 899 -42.00 -14.38 -9.95
C ILE A 899 -43.11 -13.46 -9.38
N ILE A 900 -43.42 -13.57 -8.08
CA ILE A 900 -44.46 -12.74 -7.43
C ILE A 900 -43.94 -11.33 -7.08
N LEU A 901 -42.61 -11.12 -7.01
CA LEU A 901 -42.01 -9.81 -6.73
C LEU A 901 -41.62 -9.00 -7.98
N LEU A 902 -41.81 -9.54 -9.19
CA LEU A 902 -41.39 -8.89 -10.45
C LEU A 902 -42.53 -8.58 -11.44
N SER A 903 -43.80 -8.78 -11.07
CA SER A 903 -44.95 -8.33 -11.89
C SER A 903 -45.76 -7.25 -11.16
N GLY A 904 -45.20 -6.04 -11.07
CA GLY A 904 -45.94 -4.87 -10.61
C GLY A 904 -46.61 -4.14 -11.78
N SER A 905 -47.94 -4.09 -11.82
CA SER A 905 -48.65 -2.93 -12.37
C SER A 905 -50.03 -2.76 -11.73
N VAL A 906 -50.11 -1.72 -10.89
CA VAL A 906 -51.17 -0.72 -10.69
C VAL A 906 -52.63 -1.18 -10.93
N ALA A 907 -53.39 -1.25 -9.83
CA ALA A 907 -54.84 -1.08 -9.86
C ALA A 907 -55.18 0.42 -9.84
N GLY A 908 -55.76 0.92 -10.94
CA GLY A 908 -56.51 2.17 -11.01
C GLY A 908 -57.92 1.86 -11.53
N THR A 909 -58.92 2.22 -10.72
CA THR A 909 -60.34 1.89 -10.85
C THR A 909 -61.02 2.53 -12.08
N LEU A 910 -62.12 1.89 -12.52
CA LEU A 910 -63.33 2.39 -13.21
C LEU A 910 -63.50 2.16 -14.73
N ILE A 911 -64.66 1.53 -15.04
CA ILE A 911 -65.59 1.75 -16.17
C ILE A 911 -65.63 0.71 -17.33
N TYR A 912 -66.76 -0.02 -17.30
CA TYR A 912 -67.66 -0.42 -18.39
C TYR A 912 -67.43 -1.65 -19.31
N THR A 913 -68.47 -2.49 -19.26
CA THR A 913 -69.19 -3.22 -20.33
C THR A 913 -68.69 -4.54 -20.93
N GLN A 914 -69.38 -5.60 -20.49
CA GLN A 914 -70.26 -6.50 -21.27
C GLN A 914 -69.69 -7.51 -22.29
N SER A 915 -70.12 -8.76 -22.03
CA SER A 915 -70.64 -9.76 -22.97
C SER A 915 -69.62 -10.69 -23.65
N GLN A 916 -69.86 -11.99 -23.88
CA GLN A 916 -70.90 -12.95 -23.47
C GLN A 916 -70.49 -14.31 -24.11
N THR A 917 -70.58 -15.41 -23.33
CA THR A 917 -71.17 -16.74 -23.69
C THR A 917 -70.64 -17.54 -24.91
N SER A 918 -70.68 -18.87 -25.03
CA SER A 918 -71.23 -19.99 -24.25
C SER A 918 -70.90 -21.33 -24.95
N HIS A 919 -70.69 -22.36 -24.16
CA HIS A 919 -71.05 -23.80 -24.33
C HIS A 919 -72.45 -24.07 -24.98
N PRO A 920 -72.96 -25.32 -25.25
CA PRO A 920 -72.45 -26.72 -25.15
C PRO A 920 -72.95 -27.67 -26.33
N PRO A 921 -73.49 -28.93 -26.19
CA PRO A 921 -72.83 -30.17 -26.69
C PRO A 921 -73.68 -31.22 -27.50
N ALA A 922 -72.98 -32.24 -28.05
CA ALA A 922 -73.37 -33.67 -28.37
C ALA A 922 -74.47 -33.98 -29.44
N PRO A 923 -74.65 -35.23 -30.01
CA PRO A 923 -73.88 -36.51 -30.01
C PRO A 923 -73.82 -37.22 -31.45
N PRO A 924 -73.89 -38.57 -31.67
CA PRO A 924 -72.76 -39.50 -31.97
C PRO A 924 -72.84 -40.45 -33.23
N ILE A 925 -71.66 -40.96 -33.69
CA ILE A 925 -71.21 -42.28 -34.29
C ILE A 925 -72.03 -42.94 -35.46
N PRO A 926 -71.40 -43.57 -36.51
CA PRO A 926 -70.97 -44.99 -36.51
C PRO A 926 -69.57 -45.32 -37.12
N GLN A 927 -68.98 -46.44 -36.69
CA GLN A 927 -67.73 -47.10 -37.16
C GLN A 927 -67.87 -47.78 -38.55
N PRO A 928 -66.81 -48.40 -39.15
CA PRO A 928 -66.41 -49.78 -38.77
C PRO A 928 -64.90 -50.11 -38.79
N GLU A 929 -64.56 -51.08 -37.91
CA GLU A 929 -63.57 -52.18 -37.93
C GLU A 929 -62.35 -52.24 -38.90
N ILE A 930 -61.17 -52.66 -38.41
CA ILE A 930 -60.57 -54.03 -38.50
C ILE A 930 -59.06 -54.00 -38.10
N ASN A 931 -58.74 -54.74 -37.03
CA ASN A 931 -57.55 -55.56 -36.64
C ASN A 931 -56.36 -55.72 -37.61
N SER A 932 -55.11 -56.07 -37.26
CA SER A 932 -54.31 -56.52 -36.09
C SER A 932 -52.86 -56.71 -36.62
N LYS A 933 -51.73 -56.74 -35.89
CA LYS A 933 -51.36 -57.38 -34.62
C LYS A 933 -50.25 -56.61 -33.94
#